data_AF-A0A9D5CZG3-F1
#
_entry.id   AF-A0A9D5CZG3-F1
#
_cell.length_a   1.000
_cell.length_b   1.000
_cell.length_c   1.000
_cell.angle_alpha   90.00
_cell.angle_beta   90.00
_cell.angle_gamma   90.00
#
_symmetry.space_group_name_H-M   'P 1'
#
loop_
_entity.id
_entity.type
_entity.pdbx_description
1 polymer ?
#
loop_
_entity_poly.entity_id
_entity_poly.type
_entity_poly.pdbx_seq_one_letter_code
_entity_poly.pdbx_strand_id
1 'polypeptide(L)'
;MAEKEEYSKLMADMRSAFNEVRASKFYRSINDEIRGKPEIISNLEQVFGSRDEQNKIPIVIPRLGSIQYTISARFHLALALLLRAKVGGELTICCDELTLNAVEKSAFEAMGCRIIVDGEDGRARWIVDKPTLFFLPFARPEVLGDLLAMNWSPSRMKMMVFLGSSFMAIEGSLIHQLELDSDELPVISVKKLTFVGDRLRYVWAISEYIKELKIGDGESEIHADSNATDILFDEICWHFFYDLDELEDEDMDELLPSTMNCFKWVDSETSFPYRMDEEDVEEVLRVKEEMEITMQEVKKCEFYVKLREQLQENSALKIELSRRLESVEKVQFVVYALGSIELFFCSQYQLALVLLLRQEMDILKIEEIQVFDPVTTPVDAKVMRSLGCNVLSVNEFFRRRAEKPTLFFLPFPSFHHVGNLLEVNWSPLLLENVIILGNGLHSWDHTNFGEGIESMADRLWYLHKTRSWRTEYPIDQNNRSKSFERLSWQFFHLLPGDDLNAQSEEFPAPMKISTDQQQASPLEDILSKLRVPLDYSYSSPSLPDFMSTDDSRGQSCNKKTWIRPLPDWLKLNFDGCSGVHANGYGGTLCNNAGETLVSYAGPMKAADPDDETDDMVVIMAQVEGLRHGVKCFKELHHHQLIMEGSALSVIRWMLDLIIPPERFAEVVGEVINNLRGVNCVVSYVYPEANIKAFDMARLGASLPEFRMWNLRLGEQLNSSDGTR
;
A
#
# COMPACT_ATOMS: atom_id res chain seq x y z
N MET A 1 -13.31 3.76 -41.05
CA MET A 1 -13.25 5.21 -41.36
C MET A 1 -12.82 6.02 -40.15
N ALA A 2 -13.47 5.85 -38.98
CA ALA A 2 -13.10 6.51 -37.72
C ALA A 2 -11.62 6.34 -37.33
N GLU A 3 -11.09 5.11 -37.26
CA GLU A 3 -9.67 4.86 -36.90
C GLU A 3 -8.67 5.57 -37.83
N LYS A 4 -9.01 5.71 -39.12
CA LYS A 4 -8.14 6.39 -40.11
C LYS A 4 -8.13 7.90 -39.90
N GLU A 5 -9.25 8.46 -39.46
CA GLU A 5 -9.37 9.88 -39.11
C GLU A 5 -8.65 10.18 -37.80
N GLU A 6 -8.82 9.33 -36.79
CA GLU A 6 -8.10 9.41 -35.50
C GLU A 6 -6.58 9.30 -35.69
N TYR A 7 -6.11 8.34 -36.49
CA TYR A 7 -4.70 8.22 -36.86
C TYR A 7 -4.17 9.49 -37.55
N SER A 8 -4.93 10.03 -38.50
CA SER A 8 -4.53 11.24 -39.23
C SER A 8 -4.40 12.45 -38.30
N LYS A 9 -5.33 12.57 -37.34
CA LYS A 9 -5.31 13.59 -36.29
C LYS A 9 -4.10 13.41 -35.36
N LEU A 10 -3.89 12.22 -34.81
CA LEU A 10 -2.76 11.92 -33.93
C LEU A 10 -1.41 12.25 -34.61
N MET A 11 -1.24 11.86 -35.87
CA MET A 11 -0.02 12.17 -36.61
C MET A 11 0.16 13.67 -36.89
N ALA A 12 -0.93 14.46 -36.96
CA ALA A 12 -0.85 15.92 -37.04
C ALA A 12 -0.43 16.53 -35.71
N ASP A 13 -1.01 16.06 -34.60
CA ASP A 13 -0.67 16.51 -33.25
C ASP A 13 0.79 16.18 -32.92
N MET A 14 1.28 14.99 -33.30
CA MET A 14 2.69 14.62 -33.17
C MET A 14 3.62 15.52 -33.99
N ARG A 15 3.22 15.95 -35.20
CA ARG A 15 4.01 16.92 -35.98
C ARG A 15 4.06 18.29 -35.30
N SER A 16 2.97 18.72 -34.66
CA SER A 16 2.96 19.97 -33.88
C SER A 16 3.94 19.86 -32.70
N ALA A 17 3.79 18.82 -31.87
CA ALA A 17 4.67 18.57 -30.73
C ALA A 17 6.14 18.50 -31.15
N PHE A 18 6.46 17.84 -32.26
CA PHE A 18 7.82 17.78 -32.79
C PHE A 18 8.41 19.16 -33.13
N ASN A 19 7.62 20.03 -33.76
CA ASN A 19 8.08 21.37 -34.12
C ASN A 19 8.26 22.25 -32.88
N GLU A 20 7.36 22.14 -31.91
CA GLU A 20 7.41 22.90 -30.65
C GLU A 20 8.60 22.48 -29.81
N VAL A 21 8.81 21.18 -29.57
CA VAL A 21 9.97 20.67 -28.84
C VAL A 21 11.26 21.03 -29.55
N ARG A 22 11.32 20.94 -30.89
CA ARG A 22 12.52 21.31 -31.64
C ARG A 22 12.88 22.80 -31.51
N ALA A 23 11.90 23.66 -31.29
CA ALA A 23 12.09 25.10 -31.09
C ALA A 23 12.36 25.48 -29.62
N SER A 24 12.11 24.57 -28.68
CA SER A 24 12.23 24.83 -27.24
C SER A 24 13.65 25.22 -26.85
N LYS A 25 13.76 25.96 -25.73
CA LYS A 25 15.08 26.27 -25.17
C LYS A 25 15.71 25.01 -24.61
N PHE A 26 14.90 24.16 -23.97
CA PHE A 26 15.34 22.89 -23.40
C PHE A 26 16.04 21.96 -24.39
N TYR A 27 15.46 21.73 -25.58
CA TYR A 27 16.10 20.88 -26.60
C TYR A 27 17.40 21.48 -27.13
N ARG A 28 17.49 22.82 -27.22
CA ARG A 28 18.75 23.51 -27.56
C ARG A 28 19.82 23.27 -26.50
N SER A 29 19.47 23.40 -25.22
CA SER A 29 20.39 23.12 -24.10
C SER A 29 20.94 21.69 -24.17
N ILE A 30 20.08 20.67 -24.34
CA ILE A 30 20.54 19.28 -24.49
C ILE A 30 21.50 19.14 -25.68
N ASN A 31 21.16 19.74 -26.83
CA ASN A 31 21.99 19.65 -28.02
C ASN A 31 23.35 20.34 -27.84
N ASP A 32 23.42 21.44 -27.08
CA ASP A 32 24.66 22.14 -26.78
C ASP A 32 25.51 21.37 -25.78
N GLU A 33 24.90 20.75 -24.77
CA GLU A 33 25.58 19.91 -23.79
C GLU A 33 26.22 18.67 -24.41
N ILE A 34 25.46 17.93 -25.22
CA ILE A 34 25.93 16.75 -25.97
C ILE A 34 27.08 17.10 -26.95
N ARG A 35 27.29 18.38 -27.27
CA ARG A 35 28.33 18.88 -28.18
C ARG A 35 29.49 19.58 -27.48
N GLY A 36 29.27 20.11 -26.28
CA GLY A 36 30.13 21.15 -25.72
C GLY A 36 30.46 21.05 -24.24
N LYS A 37 29.74 20.24 -23.43
CA LYS A 37 30.11 20.01 -22.02
C LYS A 37 31.05 18.79 -21.92
N PRO A 38 32.36 18.97 -21.65
CA PRO A 38 33.33 17.87 -21.68
C PRO A 38 33.02 16.75 -20.69
N GLU A 39 32.41 17.09 -19.55
CA GLU A 39 32.01 16.12 -18.54
C GLU A 39 30.91 15.16 -19.04
N ILE A 40 29.83 15.69 -19.64
CA ILE A 40 28.75 14.86 -20.22
C ILE A 40 29.30 14.00 -21.37
N ILE A 41 30.17 14.57 -22.20
CA ILE A 41 30.80 13.83 -23.31
C ILE A 41 31.66 12.69 -22.75
N SER A 42 32.52 12.96 -21.77
CA SER A 42 33.38 11.95 -21.15
C SER A 42 32.57 10.81 -20.53
N ASN A 43 31.47 11.11 -19.83
CA ASN A 43 30.63 10.09 -19.19
C ASN A 43 29.85 9.27 -20.23
N LEU A 44 29.34 9.92 -21.29
CA LEU A 44 28.72 9.21 -22.40
C LEU A 44 29.73 8.33 -23.15
N GLU A 45 30.96 8.79 -23.35
CA GLU A 45 32.03 8.00 -23.98
C GLU A 45 32.49 6.83 -23.10
N GLN A 46 32.44 6.98 -21.78
CA GLN A 46 32.73 5.88 -20.85
C GLN A 46 31.71 4.75 -20.97
N VAL A 47 30.42 5.08 -21.11
CA VAL A 47 29.35 4.07 -21.20
C VAL A 47 29.17 3.54 -22.62
N PHE A 48 29.18 4.41 -23.63
CA PHE A 48 28.84 4.08 -25.02
C PHE A 48 30.06 3.93 -25.95
N GLY A 49 31.27 4.21 -25.46
CA GLY A 49 32.49 4.28 -26.28
C GLY A 49 32.58 5.57 -27.10
N SER A 50 33.69 5.71 -27.86
CA SER A 50 33.87 6.86 -28.76
C SER A 50 32.77 6.91 -29.83
N ARG A 51 32.36 8.12 -30.20
CA ARG A 51 31.39 8.37 -31.29
C ARG A 51 31.96 8.02 -32.66
N ASP A 52 31.95 6.74 -33.01
CA ASP A 52 32.09 6.29 -34.40
C ASP A 52 30.71 5.97 -35.01
N GLU A 53 30.55 6.09 -36.33
CA GLU A 53 29.29 5.86 -37.07
C GLU A 53 28.63 4.47 -36.83
N GLN A 54 29.35 3.56 -36.17
CA GLN A 54 28.90 2.20 -35.83
C GLN A 54 28.28 2.09 -34.42
N ASN A 55 28.55 3.03 -33.50
CA ASN A 55 28.05 3.00 -32.12
C ASN A 55 26.70 3.72 -32.00
N LYS A 56 25.64 2.98 -32.30
CA LYS A 56 24.25 3.43 -32.17
C LYS A 56 23.75 3.20 -30.74
N ILE A 57 23.22 4.24 -30.10
CA ILE A 57 22.72 4.18 -28.72
C ILE A 57 21.24 3.76 -28.70
N PRO A 58 20.89 2.60 -28.12
CA PRO A 58 19.49 2.26 -27.92
C PRO A 58 18.87 3.20 -26.89
N ILE A 59 17.71 3.76 -27.23
CA ILE A 59 16.91 4.59 -26.33
C ILE A 59 15.69 3.79 -25.91
N VAL A 60 15.43 3.71 -24.62
CA VAL A 60 14.26 3.02 -24.06
C VAL A 60 13.39 4.01 -23.32
N ILE A 61 12.08 4.01 -23.61
CA ILE A 61 11.09 4.78 -22.86
C ILE A 61 10.14 3.81 -22.14
N PRO A 62 10.34 3.60 -20.83
CA PRO A 62 9.38 2.89 -19.99
C PRO A 62 8.12 3.73 -19.78
N ARG A 63 6.93 3.13 -20.00
CA ARG A 63 5.62 3.69 -19.61
C ARG A 63 5.39 5.15 -20.04
N LEU A 64 5.56 5.43 -21.33
CA LEU A 64 5.35 6.76 -21.93
C LEU A 64 3.93 7.33 -21.70
N GLY A 65 2.94 6.46 -21.49
CA GLY A 65 1.52 6.83 -21.46
C GLY A 65 0.91 6.96 -22.87
N SER A 66 -0.40 7.19 -22.96
CA SER A 66 -1.10 7.30 -24.24
C SER A 66 -0.77 8.60 -24.96
N ILE A 67 -0.19 8.51 -26.16
CA ILE A 67 0.07 9.65 -27.05
C ILE A 67 -1.21 10.16 -27.72
N GLN A 68 -2.26 9.35 -27.78
CA GLN A 68 -3.57 9.77 -28.29
C GLN A 68 -4.26 10.74 -27.31
N TYR A 69 -4.22 10.43 -26.02
CA TYR A 69 -4.97 11.17 -25.02
C TYR A 69 -4.15 12.18 -24.22
N THR A 70 -2.81 12.01 -24.16
CA THR A 70 -1.96 12.81 -23.27
C THR A 70 -0.98 13.69 -24.06
N ILE A 71 -1.03 15.00 -23.80
CA ILE A 71 -0.15 15.97 -24.46
C ILE A 71 1.30 15.81 -24.03
N SER A 72 1.59 15.60 -22.74
CA SER A 72 2.96 15.39 -22.24
C SER A 72 3.63 14.17 -22.88
N ALA A 73 2.89 13.05 -23.02
CA ALA A 73 3.37 11.85 -23.72
C ALA A 73 3.79 12.15 -25.18
N ARG A 74 3.03 12.98 -25.90
CA ARG A 74 3.40 13.43 -27.25
C ARG A 74 4.70 14.23 -27.27
N PHE A 75 4.88 15.13 -26.30
CA PHE A 75 6.07 15.98 -26.21
C PHE A 75 7.31 15.19 -25.80
N HIS A 76 7.18 14.25 -24.86
CA HIS A 76 8.25 13.33 -24.49
C HIS A 76 8.68 12.44 -25.65
N LEU A 77 7.72 11.87 -26.39
CA LEU A 77 8.04 11.08 -27.58
C LEU A 77 8.73 11.93 -28.65
N ALA A 78 8.25 13.17 -28.88
CA ALA A 78 8.88 14.10 -29.80
C ALA A 78 10.34 14.40 -29.42
N LEU A 79 10.62 14.62 -28.12
CA LEU A 79 11.99 14.80 -27.64
C LEU A 79 12.84 13.55 -27.85
N ALA A 80 12.35 12.37 -27.48
CA ALA A 80 13.07 11.12 -27.67
C ALA A 80 13.39 10.82 -29.15
N LEU A 81 12.46 11.15 -30.06
CA LEU A 81 12.69 11.05 -31.51
C LEU A 81 13.78 12.02 -32.00
N LEU A 82 13.80 13.24 -31.46
CA LEU A 82 14.86 14.21 -31.74
C LEU A 82 16.22 13.74 -31.20
N LEU A 83 16.26 13.16 -30.00
CA LEU A 83 17.46 12.55 -29.42
C LEU A 83 17.96 11.38 -30.25
N ARG A 84 17.06 10.46 -30.66
CA ARG A 84 17.39 9.34 -31.57
C ARG A 84 18.04 9.82 -32.85
N ALA A 85 17.60 10.94 -33.42
CA ALA A 85 18.19 11.53 -34.62
C ALA A 85 19.62 12.06 -34.40
N LYS A 86 20.06 12.27 -33.15
CA LYS A 86 21.41 12.74 -32.79
C LYS A 86 22.35 11.61 -32.42
N VAL A 87 21.89 10.68 -31.60
CA VAL A 87 22.73 9.59 -31.09
C VAL A 87 22.69 8.34 -31.96
N GLY A 88 21.70 8.23 -32.85
CA GLY A 88 21.46 7.04 -33.66
C GLY A 88 21.02 5.84 -32.81
N GLY A 89 20.44 4.82 -33.45
CA GLY A 89 20.00 3.60 -32.77
C GLY A 89 18.51 3.37 -32.75
N GLU A 90 18.13 2.28 -32.09
CA GLU A 90 16.75 1.85 -31.94
C GLU A 90 16.09 2.68 -30.82
N LEU A 91 14.89 3.20 -31.08
CA LEU A 91 14.05 3.78 -30.04
C LEU A 91 12.97 2.75 -29.72
N THR A 92 13.04 2.23 -28.50
CA THR A 92 12.10 1.25 -27.99
C THR A 92 11.13 1.91 -27.02
N ILE A 93 9.84 1.72 -27.26
CA ILE A 93 8.77 2.14 -26.37
C ILE A 93 8.25 0.90 -25.66
N CYS A 94 8.32 0.90 -24.33
CA CYS A 94 7.70 -0.13 -23.50
C CYS A 94 6.30 0.33 -23.10
N CYS A 95 5.29 -0.36 -23.60
CA CYS A 95 3.87 -0.06 -23.38
C CYS A 95 3.20 -1.21 -22.63
N ASP A 96 2.22 -0.90 -21.80
CA ASP A 96 1.31 -1.92 -21.24
C ASP A 96 0.33 -2.41 -22.33
N GLU A 97 0.15 -3.73 -22.47
CA GLU A 97 -0.76 -4.37 -23.44
C GLU A 97 -2.17 -3.79 -23.37
N LEU A 98 -2.62 -3.41 -22.18
CA LEU A 98 -3.95 -2.87 -21.91
C LEU A 98 -4.10 -1.42 -22.34
N THR A 99 -2.99 -0.70 -22.53
CA THR A 99 -2.98 0.73 -22.88
C THR A 99 -2.70 1.00 -24.35
N LEU A 100 -2.06 0.05 -25.06
CA LEU A 100 -1.66 0.23 -26.45
C LEU A 100 -2.81 -0.07 -27.42
N ASN A 101 -3.44 0.97 -27.93
CA ASN A 101 -4.47 0.80 -28.96
C ASN A 101 -3.88 0.68 -30.39
N ALA A 102 -4.71 0.24 -31.35
CA ALA A 102 -4.29 0.00 -32.73
C ALA A 102 -3.82 1.27 -33.47
N VAL A 103 -4.38 2.43 -33.14
CA VAL A 103 -4.03 3.73 -33.73
C VAL A 103 -2.64 4.17 -33.26
N GLU A 104 -2.37 4.05 -31.96
CA GLU A 104 -1.07 4.35 -31.35
C GLU A 104 0.00 3.39 -31.83
N LYS A 105 -0.28 2.08 -31.86
CA LYS A 105 0.62 1.08 -32.41
C LYS A 105 1.05 1.45 -33.85
N SER A 106 0.08 1.77 -34.70
CA SER A 106 0.33 2.20 -36.08
C SER A 106 1.15 3.50 -36.14
N ALA A 107 0.95 4.42 -35.19
CA ALA A 107 1.70 5.68 -35.12
C ALA A 107 3.16 5.45 -34.71
N PHE A 108 3.40 4.64 -33.67
CA PHE A 108 4.74 4.25 -33.23
C PHE A 108 5.53 3.56 -34.34
N GLU A 109 4.92 2.58 -35.02
CA GLU A 109 5.54 1.88 -36.16
C GLU A 109 5.87 2.85 -37.30
N ALA A 110 4.98 3.78 -37.63
CA ALA A 110 5.22 4.80 -38.66
C ALA A 110 6.35 5.78 -38.29
N MET A 111 6.59 6.02 -37.00
CA MET A 111 7.71 6.83 -36.50
C MET A 111 9.02 6.02 -36.35
N GLY A 112 8.99 4.73 -36.71
CA GLY A 112 10.14 3.82 -36.63
C GLY A 112 10.52 3.46 -35.19
N CYS A 113 9.55 3.47 -34.28
CA CYS A 113 9.75 2.97 -32.92
C CYS A 113 9.57 1.46 -32.89
N ARG A 114 10.44 0.76 -32.16
CA ARG A 114 10.16 -0.61 -31.76
C ARG A 114 9.24 -0.59 -30.55
N ILE A 115 8.21 -1.43 -30.56
CA ILE A 115 7.29 -1.53 -29.44
C ILE A 115 7.58 -2.85 -28.72
N ILE A 116 7.78 -2.76 -27.42
CA ILE A 116 7.74 -3.91 -26.52
C ILE A 116 6.50 -3.74 -25.67
N VAL A 117 5.74 -4.80 -25.55
CA VAL A 117 4.55 -4.83 -24.71
C VAL A 117 4.96 -5.48 -23.39
N ASP A 118 4.83 -4.74 -22.29
CA ASP A 118 4.99 -5.25 -20.93
C ASP A 118 4.01 -6.42 -20.74
N GLY A 119 4.41 -7.47 -20.03
CA GLY A 119 3.54 -8.64 -19.83
C GLY A 119 2.23 -8.29 -19.11
N GLU A 120 1.28 -9.23 -18.99
CA GLU A 120 -0.01 -9.06 -18.31
C GLU A 120 0.09 -8.49 -16.86
N ASP A 121 1.29 -8.45 -16.26
CA ASP A 121 1.59 -7.88 -14.95
C ASP A 121 1.98 -6.38 -14.97
N GLY A 122 2.05 -5.76 -16.16
CA GLY A 122 2.38 -4.35 -16.35
C GLY A 122 3.84 -3.98 -16.02
N ARG A 123 4.77 -4.93 -15.89
CA ARG A 123 6.16 -4.67 -15.49
C ARG A 123 7.06 -4.33 -16.70
N ALA A 124 7.90 -3.31 -16.57
CA ALA A 124 8.92 -2.96 -17.56
C ALA A 124 10.06 -3.99 -17.53
N ARG A 125 9.95 -5.05 -18.33
CA ARG A 125 10.96 -6.13 -18.41
C ARG A 125 12.11 -5.72 -19.33
N TRP A 126 13.07 -4.96 -18.81
CA TRP A 126 14.28 -4.61 -19.55
C TRP A 126 15.55 -5.03 -18.81
N ILE A 127 16.15 -6.14 -19.25
CA ILE A 127 17.47 -6.57 -18.79
C ILE A 127 18.52 -5.93 -19.70
N VAL A 128 19.43 -5.19 -19.10
CA VAL A 128 20.49 -4.45 -19.77
C VAL A 128 21.65 -5.40 -20.07
N ASP A 129 21.79 -5.74 -21.34
CA ASP A 129 22.87 -6.57 -21.89
C ASP A 129 23.88 -5.77 -22.72
N LYS A 130 23.60 -4.48 -22.93
CA LYS A 130 24.41 -3.52 -23.69
C LYS A 130 24.18 -2.09 -23.20
N PRO A 131 25.12 -1.16 -23.46
CA PRO A 131 24.95 0.25 -23.16
C PRO A 131 23.61 0.81 -23.65
N THR A 132 22.80 1.35 -22.73
CA THR A 132 21.42 1.78 -22.98
C THR A 132 21.09 3.12 -22.33
N LEU A 133 20.47 4.02 -23.09
CA LEU A 133 19.93 5.30 -22.60
C LEU A 133 18.44 5.13 -22.26
N PHE A 134 18.10 5.27 -21.00
CA PHE A 134 16.72 5.29 -20.53
C PHE A 134 16.22 6.73 -20.47
N PHE A 135 15.11 7.00 -21.15
CA PHE A 135 14.47 8.31 -21.13
C PHE A 135 13.22 8.26 -20.22
N LEU A 136 13.30 8.97 -19.10
CA LEU A 136 12.40 8.85 -17.94
C LEU A 136 11.94 10.23 -17.43
N PRO A 137 11.30 11.07 -18.27
CA PRO A 137 10.95 12.46 -17.92
C PRO A 137 9.94 12.60 -16.77
N PHE A 138 9.21 11.54 -16.44
CA PHE A 138 8.29 11.44 -15.29
C PHE A 138 8.35 10.03 -14.70
N ALA A 139 9.56 9.56 -14.34
CA ALA A 139 9.68 8.28 -13.66
C ALA A 139 9.00 8.37 -12.30
N ARG A 140 7.86 7.68 -12.17
CA ARG A 140 7.39 7.35 -10.83
C ARG A 140 8.45 6.47 -10.15
N PRO A 141 8.69 6.62 -8.84
CA PRO A 141 9.73 5.88 -8.13
C PRO A 141 9.64 4.36 -8.34
N GLU A 142 8.44 3.82 -8.57
CA GLU A 142 8.21 2.39 -8.79
C GLU A 142 8.75 1.88 -10.13
N VAL A 143 8.75 2.71 -11.17
CA VAL A 143 9.24 2.34 -12.51
C VAL A 143 10.77 2.28 -12.52
N LEU A 144 11.39 3.26 -11.87
CA LEU A 144 12.83 3.30 -11.67
C LEU A 144 13.27 2.15 -10.75
N GLY A 145 12.55 1.92 -9.65
CA GLY A 145 12.82 0.81 -8.73
C GLY A 145 12.74 -0.56 -9.39
N ASP A 146 11.72 -0.82 -10.22
CA ASP A 146 11.61 -2.07 -10.99
C ASP A 146 12.79 -2.26 -11.95
N LEU A 147 13.16 -1.18 -12.66
CA LEU A 147 14.24 -1.22 -13.63
C LEU A 147 15.60 -1.44 -12.95
N LEU A 148 15.83 -0.83 -11.79
CA LEU A 148 17.03 -1.05 -10.97
C LEU A 148 17.06 -2.49 -10.42
N ALA A 149 15.94 -2.98 -9.89
CA ALA A 149 15.85 -4.33 -9.33
C ALA A 149 16.21 -5.42 -10.37
N MET A 150 15.73 -5.30 -11.61
CA MET A 150 16.04 -6.25 -12.68
C MET A 150 17.50 -6.19 -13.16
N ASN A 151 18.16 -5.06 -12.93
CA ASN A 151 19.53 -4.79 -13.37
C ASN A 151 20.49 -4.63 -12.19
N TRP A 152 20.15 -5.18 -11.02
CA TRP A 152 20.89 -5.01 -9.76
C TRP A 152 22.22 -5.78 -9.75
N SER A 153 23.16 -5.30 -10.56
CA SER A 153 24.52 -5.80 -10.74
C SER A 153 25.42 -4.63 -11.14
N PRO A 154 26.63 -4.50 -10.58
CA PRO A 154 27.53 -3.41 -10.93
C PRO A 154 27.82 -3.38 -12.43
N SER A 155 27.96 -4.57 -13.04
CA SER A 155 28.25 -4.73 -14.47
C SER A 155 27.13 -4.20 -15.37
N ARG A 156 25.86 -4.40 -14.99
CA ARG A 156 24.69 -3.95 -15.76
C ARG A 156 24.44 -2.47 -15.56
N MET A 157 24.55 -1.99 -14.34
CA MET A 157 24.27 -0.59 -14.00
C MET A 157 25.27 0.36 -14.67
N LYS A 158 26.54 -0.03 -14.80
CA LYS A 158 27.55 0.73 -15.58
C LYS A 158 27.17 0.93 -17.05
N MET A 159 26.29 0.10 -17.60
CA MET A 159 25.80 0.24 -18.97
C MET A 159 24.56 1.15 -19.08
N MET A 160 24.05 1.66 -17.97
CA MET A 160 22.81 2.44 -17.92
C MET A 160 23.12 3.93 -17.81
N VAL A 161 22.44 4.73 -18.63
CA VAL A 161 22.37 6.19 -18.47
C VAL A 161 20.91 6.58 -18.39
N PHE A 162 20.54 7.46 -17.45
CA PHE A 162 19.19 8.01 -17.38
C PHE A 162 19.17 9.46 -17.82
N LEU A 163 18.17 9.81 -18.62
CA LEU A 163 17.77 11.18 -18.90
C LEU A 163 16.32 11.32 -18.42
N GLY A 164 16.11 11.93 -17.25
CA GLY A 164 14.81 11.88 -16.56
C GLY A 164 14.70 12.85 -15.40
N SER A 165 13.61 12.78 -14.63
CA SER A 165 13.42 13.62 -13.43
C SER A 165 14.57 13.44 -12.43
N SER A 166 14.99 14.51 -11.74
CA SER A 166 16.01 14.46 -10.68
C SER A 166 15.59 13.50 -9.55
N PHE A 167 16.53 12.68 -9.06
CA PHE A 167 16.37 11.83 -7.88
C PHE A 167 16.03 12.65 -6.64
N MET A 168 16.49 13.90 -6.51
CA MET A 168 16.08 14.79 -5.40
C MET A 168 14.59 15.13 -5.47
N ALA A 169 14.03 15.29 -6.69
CA ALA A 169 12.59 15.49 -6.88
C ALA A 169 11.81 14.19 -6.64
N ILE A 170 12.38 13.03 -7.02
CA ILE A 170 11.82 11.70 -6.75
C ILE A 170 11.81 11.42 -5.23
N GLU A 171 12.88 11.76 -4.53
CA GLU A 171 13.04 11.65 -3.07
C GLU A 171 12.15 12.64 -2.32
N GLY A 172 12.04 13.89 -2.77
CA GLY A 172 11.12 14.88 -2.21
C GLY A 172 9.65 14.51 -2.42
N SER A 173 9.29 14.02 -3.62
CA SER A 173 7.97 13.46 -3.89
C SER A 173 7.70 12.24 -3.01
N LEU A 174 8.73 11.46 -2.70
CA LEU A 174 8.64 10.30 -1.82
C LEU A 174 8.41 10.70 -0.36
N ILE A 175 9.18 11.64 0.17
CA ILE A 175 9.00 12.22 1.51
C ILE A 175 7.59 12.79 1.64
N HIS A 176 7.10 13.49 0.61
CA HIS A 176 5.76 14.05 0.57
C HIS A 176 4.66 12.98 0.44
N GLN A 177 4.83 11.95 -0.40
CA GLN A 177 3.87 10.84 -0.55
C GLN A 177 3.81 9.96 0.71
N LEU A 178 4.91 9.87 1.45
CA LEU A 178 4.99 9.17 2.72
C LEU A 178 4.70 10.09 3.93
N GLU A 179 4.40 11.37 3.72
CA GLU A 179 4.20 12.41 4.75
C GLU A 179 5.27 12.37 5.87
N LEU A 180 6.55 12.37 5.49
CA LEU A 180 7.68 12.36 6.42
C LEU A 180 8.12 13.80 6.73
N ASP A 181 8.27 14.16 8.01
CA ASP A 181 8.88 15.42 8.41
C ASP A 181 10.41 15.39 8.18
N SER A 182 10.95 16.46 7.58
CA SER A 182 12.37 16.53 7.16
C SER A 182 13.38 16.49 8.31
N ASP A 183 12.93 16.73 9.55
CA ASP A 183 13.80 16.97 10.70
C ASP A 183 13.89 15.78 11.69
N GLU A 184 13.18 14.67 11.46
CA GLU A 184 13.17 13.47 12.33
C GLU A 184 13.63 12.17 11.63
N LEU A 185 14.67 12.28 10.81
CA LEU A 185 15.39 11.14 10.21
C LEU A 185 16.39 10.56 11.22
N PRO A 186 15.96 9.71 12.20
CA PRO A 186 16.27 8.26 12.12
C PRO A 186 15.31 7.33 12.90
N VAL A 187 14.00 7.62 12.98
CA VAL A 187 13.01 6.70 13.59
C VAL A 187 11.80 6.55 12.68
N ILE A 188 12.04 6.07 11.45
CA ILE A 188 10.94 5.75 10.54
C ILE A 188 10.35 4.41 10.96
N SER A 189 9.10 4.44 11.43
CA SER A 189 8.32 3.22 11.60
C SER A 189 8.16 2.53 10.25
N VAL A 190 8.51 1.25 10.21
CA VAL A 190 8.41 0.30 9.09
C VAL A 190 7.00 0.25 8.42
N LYS A 191 6.02 0.95 9.00
CA LYS A 191 4.58 0.89 8.67
C LYS A 191 4.15 1.55 7.34
N LYS A 192 4.85 2.59 6.85
CA LYS A 192 4.48 3.24 5.56
C LYS A 192 5.21 2.67 4.34
N LEU A 193 6.14 1.74 4.54
CA LEU A 193 7.07 1.24 3.51
C LEU A 193 6.67 -0.11 2.89
N THR A 194 5.50 -0.66 3.23
CA THR A 194 5.16 -2.07 2.94
C THR A 194 4.79 -2.37 1.48
N PHE A 195 4.74 -1.39 0.58
CA PHE A 195 4.62 -1.64 -0.88
C PHE A 195 5.62 -0.81 -1.71
N VAL A 196 5.81 0.45 -1.34
CA VAL A 196 6.77 1.33 -2.03
C VAL A 196 8.21 1.00 -1.60
N GLY A 197 8.41 0.52 -0.37
CA GLY A 197 9.75 0.29 0.21
C GLY A 197 10.63 -0.71 -0.55
N ASP A 198 10.05 -1.73 -1.18
CA ASP A 198 10.83 -2.71 -1.97
C ASP A 198 11.36 -2.16 -3.29
N ARG A 199 10.62 -1.25 -3.93
CA ARG A 199 11.07 -0.63 -5.17
C ARG A 199 12.00 0.54 -4.88
N LEU A 200 11.74 1.22 -3.76
CA LEU A 200 12.49 2.39 -3.32
C LEU A 200 13.82 2.05 -2.68
N ARG A 201 13.97 0.88 -2.03
CA ARG A 201 15.27 0.50 -1.46
C ARG A 201 16.37 0.44 -2.52
N TYR A 202 16.04 0.11 -3.77
CA TYR A 202 16.99 0.12 -4.88
C TYR A 202 17.36 1.55 -5.28
N VAL A 203 16.37 2.45 -5.33
CA VAL A 203 16.60 3.88 -5.60
C VAL A 203 17.44 4.52 -4.49
N TRP A 204 17.16 4.16 -3.24
CA TRP A 204 17.90 4.64 -2.06
C TRP A 204 19.31 4.07 -2.01
N ALA A 205 19.48 2.75 -2.13
CA ALA A 205 20.78 2.10 -2.06
C ALA A 205 21.76 2.61 -3.12
N ILE A 206 21.23 3.09 -4.25
CA ILE A 206 22.06 3.60 -5.35
C ILE A 206 22.24 5.13 -5.36
N SER A 207 21.60 5.86 -4.44
CA SER A 207 21.65 7.34 -4.44
C SER A 207 23.08 7.87 -4.24
N GLU A 208 23.93 7.15 -3.51
CA GLU A 208 25.35 7.48 -3.33
C GLU A 208 26.23 7.15 -4.55
N TYR A 209 25.75 6.27 -5.44
CA TYR A 209 26.47 5.78 -6.62
C TYR A 209 26.02 6.44 -7.93
N ILE A 210 25.11 7.42 -7.84
CA ILE A 210 24.57 8.13 -9.01
C ILE A 210 24.92 9.61 -8.94
N LYS A 211 25.43 10.15 -10.06
CA LYS A 211 25.71 11.58 -10.19
C LYS A 211 24.69 12.22 -11.12
N GLU A 212 24.06 13.28 -10.62
CA GLU A 212 23.12 14.08 -11.39
C GLU A 212 23.80 15.30 -12.01
N LEU A 213 23.56 15.52 -13.30
CA LEU A 213 23.96 16.73 -14.00
C LEU A 213 22.72 17.42 -14.57
N LYS A 214 22.38 18.58 -14.02
CA LYS A 214 21.26 19.41 -14.49
C LYS A 214 21.50 19.89 -15.93
N ILE A 215 20.43 19.96 -16.70
CA ILE A 215 20.44 20.43 -18.09
C ILE A 215 20.28 21.96 -18.11
N GLY A 216 21.22 22.67 -18.71
CA GLY A 216 21.27 24.13 -18.74
C GLY A 216 22.28 24.73 -17.75
N ASP A 217 22.47 26.05 -17.79
CA ASP A 217 23.32 26.78 -16.84
C ASP A 217 22.48 27.06 -15.57
N GLY A 218 23.02 26.73 -14.40
CA GLY A 218 22.33 26.67 -13.10
C GLY A 218 21.77 27.97 -12.51
N GLU A 219 21.32 28.91 -13.34
CA GLU A 219 20.60 30.13 -12.95
C GLU A 219 19.45 30.37 -13.94
N SER A 220 18.34 29.66 -13.77
CA SER A 220 17.06 30.16 -14.27
C SER A 220 16.01 29.98 -13.18
N GLU A 221 15.93 30.98 -12.31
CA GLU A 221 14.63 31.33 -11.73
C GLU A 221 13.61 31.39 -12.88
N ILE A 222 12.44 30.80 -12.66
CA ILE A 222 11.32 30.83 -13.60
C ILE A 222 10.96 32.31 -13.83
N HIS A 223 11.49 32.91 -14.90
CA HIS A 223 10.96 34.17 -15.38
C HIS A 223 9.55 33.91 -15.93
N ALA A 224 8.64 34.84 -15.64
CA ALA A 224 7.21 34.82 -16.00
C ALA A 224 6.89 34.73 -17.51
N ASP A 225 7.89 34.51 -18.36
CA ASP A 225 7.84 34.39 -19.83
C ASP A 225 8.27 32.99 -20.34
N SER A 226 8.33 31.97 -19.48
CA SER A 226 8.56 30.57 -19.92
C SER A 226 7.33 30.04 -20.67
N ASN A 227 7.52 29.55 -21.90
CA ASN A 227 6.41 28.95 -22.67
C ASN A 227 6.06 27.57 -22.08
N ALA A 228 4.79 27.16 -22.19
CA ALA A 228 4.27 25.89 -21.65
C ALA A 228 5.08 24.63 -22.02
N THR A 229 5.82 24.66 -23.13
CA THR A 229 6.74 23.60 -23.56
C THR A 229 7.96 23.45 -22.66
N ASP A 230 8.52 24.54 -22.15
CA ASP A 230 9.73 24.50 -21.31
C ASP A 230 9.39 24.01 -19.89
N ILE A 231 8.16 24.24 -19.40
CA ILE A 231 7.65 23.74 -18.10
C ILE A 231 7.52 22.20 -18.10
N LEU A 232 7.19 21.59 -19.23
CA LEU A 232 7.06 20.12 -19.35
C LEU A 232 8.39 19.36 -19.21
N PHE A 233 9.52 20.07 -19.24
CA PHE A 233 10.86 19.49 -19.12
C PHE A 233 11.66 20.07 -17.94
N ASP A 234 10.99 20.86 -17.08
CA ASP A 234 11.59 21.34 -15.83
C ASP A 234 11.99 20.11 -15.00
N GLU A 235 13.14 20.17 -14.33
CA GLU A 235 13.70 19.09 -13.50
C GLU A 235 14.29 17.86 -14.22
N ILE A 236 14.41 17.83 -15.56
CA ILE A 236 15.11 16.73 -16.25
C ILE A 236 16.63 16.88 -16.13
N CYS A 237 17.29 15.82 -15.67
CA CYS A 237 18.74 15.73 -15.47
C CYS A 237 19.34 14.51 -16.20
N TRP A 238 20.65 14.58 -16.45
CA TRP A 238 21.45 13.41 -16.77
C TRP A 238 21.85 12.68 -15.49
N HIS A 239 21.80 11.35 -15.52
CA HIS A 239 22.23 10.52 -14.41
C HIS A 239 23.20 9.45 -14.91
N PHE A 240 24.33 9.37 -14.23
CA PHE A 240 25.41 8.45 -14.55
C PHE A 240 25.85 7.71 -13.28
N PHE A 241 26.14 6.42 -13.40
CA PHE A 241 26.66 5.62 -12.29
C PHE A 241 28.18 5.74 -12.16
N TYR A 242 28.68 5.82 -10.92
CA TYR A 242 30.11 5.89 -10.58
C TYR A 242 30.45 4.96 -9.42
N ASP A 243 31.75 4.75 -9.23
CA ASP A 243 32.33 4.04 -8.07
C ASP A 243 31.78 2.61 -7.85
N LEU A 244 31.17 2.03 -8.89
CA LEU A 244 30.73 0.64 -8.93
C LEU A 244 31.86 -0.35 -9.25
N ASP A 245 33.11 0.10 -9.40
CA ASP A 245 34.28 -0.74 -9.73
C ASP A 245 34.79 -1.56 -8.55
N GLU A 246 34.45 -1.16 -7.32
CA GLU A 246 34.88 -1.83 -6.09
C GLU A 246 33.85 -2.83 -5.56
N LEU A 247 32.67 -2.93 -6.20
CA LEU A 247 31.57 -3.80 -5.80
C LEU A 247 31.53 -5.08 -6.66
N GLU A 248 31.38 -6.23 -6.01
CA GLU A 248 31.03 -7.49 -6.65
C GLU A 248 29.51 -7.74 -6.60
N ASP A 249 28.99 -8.68 -7.42
CA ASP A 249 27.56 -9.01 -7.42
C ASP A 249 27.08 -9.51 -6.04
N GLU A 250 27.96 -10.10 -5.24
CA GLU A 250 27.68 -10.58 -3.88
C GLU A 250 27.47 -9.43 -2.88
N ASP A 251 28.11 -8.27 -3.10
CA ASP A 251 28.03 -7.10 -2.22
C ASP A 251 26.76 -6.26 -2.47
N MET A 252 26.16 -6.38 -3.66
CA MET A 252 25.00 -5.57 -4.07
C MET A 252 23.77 -5.76 -3.19
N ASP A 253 23.57 -6.98 -2.67
CA ASP A 253 22.45 -7.27 -1.76
C ASP A 253 22.70 -6.65 -0.36
N GLU A 254 23.95 -6.43 0.03
CA GLU A 254 24.31 -5.80 1.31
C GLU A 254 24.07 -4.29 1.32
N LEU A 255 24.04 -3.65 0.14
CA LEU A 255 23.70 -2.23 -0.02
C LEU A 255 22.22 -1.93 0.27
N LEU A 256 21.36 -2.95 0.22
CA LEU A 256 19.94 -2.79 0.48
C LEU A 256 19.70 -2.57 1.99
N PRO A 257 19.03 -1.47 2.40
CA PRO A 257 18.77 -1.21 3.81
C PRO A 257 18.06 -2.38 4.50
N SER A 258 18.70 -2.97 5.51
CA SER A 258 18.16 -4.13 6.26
C SER A 258 16.86 -3.83 7.01
N THR A 259 16.58 -2.54 7.25
CA THR A 259 15.34 -2.01 7.85
C THR A 259 14.18 -1.91 6.85
N MET A 260 14.46 -2.04 5.55
CA MET A 260 13.49 -2.08 4.44
C MET A 260 13.40 -3.48 3.81
N ASN A 261 13.66 -4.53 4.60
CA ASN A 261 13.52 -5.92 4.16
C ASN A 261 12.05 -6.28 3.93
N CYS A 262 11.56 -5.98 2.73
CA CYS A 262 10.41 -6.63 2.14
C CYS A 262 10.88 -7.48 0.93
N PHE A 263 10.14 -8.52 0.58
CA PHE A 263 10.24 -9.45 -0.55
C PHE A 263 11.48 -9.44 -1.50
N LYS A 264 12.19 -10.57 -1.58
CA LYS A 264 12.80 -11.05 -2.85
C LYS A 264 11.68 -11.74 -3.64
N TRP A 265 11.32 -11.23 -4.82
CA TRP A 265 10.41 -11.94 -5.72
C TRP A 265 11.18 -12.77 -6.73
N VAL A 266 10.79 -14.05 -6.82
CA VAL A 266 11.22 -15.00 -7.84
C VAL A 266 10.53 -14.67 -9.17
N ASP A 267 11.29 -14.68 -10.25
CA ASP A 267 10.88 -14.41 -11.63
C ASP A 267 9.60 -15.16 -12.04
N SER A 268 8.55 -14.42 -12.42
CA SER A 268 7.34 -14.99 -13.01
C SER A 268 7.40 -14.95 -14.54
N GLU A 269 8.37 -15.66 -15.12
CA GLU A 269 8.20 -16.25 -16.45
C GLU A 269 7.51 -17.61 -16.28
N THR A 270 6.19 -17.64 -16.38
CA THR A 270 5.42 -18.77 -16.91
C THR A 270 3.93 -18.44 -16.81
N SER A 271 3.24 -18.44 -17.95
CA SER A 271 1.88 -18.96 -18.02
C SER A 271 1.73 -20.09 -17.01
N PHE A 272 0.75 -20.05 -16.09
CA PHE A 272 0.56 -21.09 -15.07
C PHE A 272 0.90 -22.48 -15.65
N PRO A 273 1.86 -23.16 -15.01
CA PRO A 273 1.82 -23.37 -13.58
C PRO A 273 2.97 -22.63 -12.90
N TYR A 274 2.62 -21.66 -12.04
CA TYR A 274 3.37 -21.52 -10.80
C TYR A 274 3.38 -22.91 -10.18
N ARG A 275 4.51 -23.62 -10.31
CA ARG A 275 4.69 -24.90 -9.66
C ARG A 275 4.79 -24.54 -8.20
N MET A 276 3.68 -24.70 -7.48
CA MET A 276 3.66 -24.47 -6.05
C MET A 276 4.69 -25.40 -5.45
N ASP A 277 5.64 -24.81 -4.77
CA ASP A 277 6.46 -25.59 -3.87
C ASP A 277 5.58 -26.00 -2.68
N GLU A 278 5.96 -27.06 -1.97
CA GLU A 278 5.14 -27.60 -0.86
C GLU A 278 4.81 -26.53 0.19
N GLU A 279 5.72 -25.57 0.38
CA GLU A 279 5.56 -24.44 1.31
C GLU A 279 4.39 -23.50 0.92
N ASP A 280 4.19 -23.24 -0.37
CA ASP A 280 3.07 -22.42 -0.84
C ASP A 280 1.73 -23.15 -0.68
N VAL A 281 1.73 -24.48 -0.81
CA VAL A 281 0.51 -25.28 -0.63
C VAL A 281 0.08 -25.24 0.83
N GLU A 282 1.05 -25.40 1.73
CA GLU A 282 0.81 -25.30 3.16
C GLU A 282 0.30 -23.90 3.55
N GLU A 283 0.89 -22.84 3.01
CA GLU A 283 0.47 -21.48 3.32
C GLU A 283 -0.95 -21.17 2.82
N VAL A 284 -1.33 -21.66 1.64
CA VAL A 284 -2.71 -21.56 1.14
C VAL A 284 -3.70 -22.23 2.09
N LEU A 285 -3.37 -23.41 2.64
CA LEU A 285 -4.22 -24.09 3.61
C LEU A 285 -4.34 -23.29 4.90
N ARG A 286 -3.21 -22.77 5.43
CA ARG A 286 -3.18 -21.95 6.64
C ARG A 286 -4.01 -20.68 6.50
N VAL A 287 -3.78 -19.89 5.45
CA VAL A 287 -4.55 -18.65 5.21
C VAL A 287 -6.03 -18.95 5.01
N LYS A 288 -6.38 -20.10 4.40
CA LYS A 288 -7.78 -20.53 4.28
C LYS A 288 -8.42 -20.86 5.62
N GLU A 289 -7.73 -21.58 6.50
CA GLU A 289 -8.21 -21.85 7.87
C GLU A 289 -8.34 -20.56 8.69
N GLU A 290 -7.37 -19.65 8.58
CA GLU A 290 -7.42 -18.31 9.18
C GLU A 290 -8.65 -17.53 8.68
N MET A 291 -8.98 -17.60 7.39
CA MET A 291 -10.17 -16.96 6.83
C MET A 291 -11.47 -17.52 7.41
N GLU A 292 -11.57 -18.83 7.65
CA GLU A 292 -12.74 -19.44 8.29
C GLU A 292 -12.92 -18.93 9.73
N ILE A 293 -11.82 -18.88 10.51
CA ILE A 293 -11.83 -18.29 11.87
C ILE A 293 -12.29 -16.83 11.80
N THR A 294 -11.73 -16.06 10.86
CA THR A 294 -12.05 -14.64 10.66
C THR A 294 -13.52 -14.43 10.34
N MET A 295 -14.10 -15.25 9.46
CA MET A 295 -15.53 -15.19 9.16
C MET A 295 -16.38 -15.46 10.39
N GLN A 296 -16.02 -16.42 11.25
CA GLN A 296 -16.74 -16.68 12.50
C GLN A 296 -16.62 -15.52 13.50
N GLU A 297 -15.46 -14.88 13.57
CA GLU A 297 -15.25 -13.68 14.40
C GLU A 297 -16.11 -12.51 13.92
N VAL A 298 -16.12 -12.23 12.61
CA VAL A 298 -16.96 -11.16 12.02
C VAL A 298 -18.43 -11.46 12.24
N LYS A 299 -18.90 -12.69 12.03
CA LYS A 299 -20.31 -13.06 12.26
C LYS A 299 -20.80 -12.72 13.67
N LYS A 300 -19.91 -12.83 14.67
CA LYS A 300 -20.25 -12.66 16.09
C LYS A 300 -20.00 -11.23 16.60
N CYS A 301 -19.33 -10.39 15.82
CA CYS A 301 -18.96 -9.07 16.29
C CYS A 301 -20.13 -8.09 16.24
N GLU A 302 -20.11 -7.11 17.15
CA GLU A 302 -21.17 -6.10 17.28
C GLU A 302 -21.39 -5.32 15.98
N PHE A 303 -20.29 -5.02 15.25
CA PHE A 303 -20.36 -4.32 13.97
C PHE A 303 -21.23 -5.07 12.94
N TYR A 304 -21.02 -6.38 12.77
CA TYR A 304 -21.79 -7.16 11.80
C TYR A 304 -23.24 -7.35 12.24
N VAL A 305 -23.50 -7.50 13.54
CA VAL A 305 -24.87 -7.52 14.08
C VAL A 305 -25.61 -6.23 13.73
N LYS A 306 -25.00 -5.07 13.98
CA LYS A 306 -25.59 -3.76 13.62
C LYS A 306 -25.77 -3.59 12.11
N LEU A 307 -24.81 -4.05 11.29
CA LEU A 307 -24.94 -4.05 9.83
C LEU A 307 -26.17 -4.85 9.38
N ARG A 308 -26.36 -6.03 9.97
CA ARG A 308 -27.51 -6.88 9.69
C ARG A 308 -28.82 -6.22 10.08
N GLU A 309 -28.90 -5.71 11.30
CA GLU A 309 -30.06 -4.97 11.79
C GLU A 309 -30.36 -3.77 10.89
N GLN A 310 -29.34 -3.01 10.48
CA GLN A 310 -29.52 -1.88 9.56
C GLN A 310 -30.12 -2.33 8.22
N LEU A 311 -29.60 -3.39 7.60
CA LEU A 311 -30.16 -3.95 6.37
C LEU A 311 -31.59 -4.51 6.56
N GLN A 312 -31.94 -4.93 7.77
CA GLN A 312 -33.24 -5.52 8.11
C GLN A 312 -34.28 -4.54 8.64
N GLU A 313 -33.91 -3.41 9.20
CA GLU A 313 -34.83 -2.53 9.93
C GLU A 313 -34.84 -1.10 9.38
N ASN A 314 -33.75 -0.63 8.75
CA ASN A 314 -33.70 0.72 8.20
C ASN A 314 -34.56 0.83 6.93
N SER A 315 -35.75 1.40 7.08
CA SER A 315 -36.73 1.56 5.99
C SER A 315 -36.20 2.42 4.83
N ALA A 316 -35.44 3.47 5.12
CA ALA A 316 -34.87 4.33 4.09
C ALA A 316 -33.80 3.61 3.25
N LEU A 317 -32.87 2.91 3.91
CA LEU A 317 -31.86 2.08 3.23
C LEU A 317 -32.51 0.98 2.38
N LYS A 318 -33.54 0.31 2.93
CA LYS A 318 -34.29 -0.71 2.19
C LYS A 318 -34.98 -0.16 0.95
N ILE A 319 -35.62 1.01 1.05
CA ILE A 319 -36.25 1.65 -0.12
C ILE A 319 -35.18 1.92 -1.17
N GLU A 320 -34.02 2.42 -0.77
CA GLU A 320 -32.95 2.80 -1.68
C GLU A 320 -32.27 1.58 -2.35
N LEU A 321 -32.11 0.48 -1.61
CA LEU A 321 -31.67 -0.80 -2.15
C LEU A 321 -32.71 -1.42 -3.08
N SER A 322 -33.98 -1.49 -2.66
CA SER A 322 -35.07 -2.03 -3.50
C SER A 322 -35.19 -1.24 -4.80
N ARG A 323 -35.15 0.10 -4.73
CA ARG A 323 -35.23 0.98 -5.90
C ARG A 323 -34.17 0.64 -6.97
N ARG A 324 -32.97 0.26 -6.56
CA ARG A 324 -31.87 -0.10 -7.48
C ARG A 324 -31.84 -1.57 -7.85
N LEU A 325 -32.16 -2.46 -6.92
CA LEU A 325 -31.89 -3.90 -7.03
C LEU A 325 -33.14 -4.72 -7.34
N GLU A 326 -34.36 -4.19 -7.24
CA GLU A 326 -35.61 -4.94 -7.42
C GLU A 326 -35.73 -5.58 -8.80
N SER A 327 -35.42 -4.81 -9.86
CA SER A 327 -35.45 -5.27 -11.26
C SER A 327 -34.25 -6.11 -11.68
N VAL A 328 -33.25 -6.22 -10.82
CA VAL A 328 -32.01 -6.95 -11.09
C VAL A 328 -32.10 -8.34 -10.48
N GLU A 329 -31.80 -9.37 -11.26
CA GLU A 329 -31.74 -10.74 -10.75
C GLU A 329 -30.47 -10.98 -9.92
N LYS A 330 -29.34 -10.42 -10.37
CA LYS A 330 -28.00 -10.64 -9.80
C LYS A 330 -27.13 -9.39 -9.88
N VAL A 331 -26.44 -9.09 -8.78
CA VAL A 331 -25.60 -7.89 -8.60
C VAL A 331 -24.13 -8.30 -8.60
N GLN A 332 -23.30 -7.50 -9.28
CA GLN A 332 -21.86 -7.63 -9.25
C GLN A 332 -21.32 -6.91 -8.01
N PHE A 333 -20.42 -7.57 -7.28
CA PHE A 333 -19.73 -6.99 -6.14
C PHE A 333 -18.24 -6.85 -6.45
N VAL A 334 -17.78 -5.62 -6.69
CA VAL A 334 -16.39 -5.30 -7.04
C VAL A 334 -15.65 -4.80 -5.81
N VAL A 335 -14.56 -5.46 -5.45
CA VAL A 335 -13.73 -5.17 -4.28
C VAL A 335 -12.40 -4.61 -4.76
N TYR A 336 -12.08 -3.40 -4.33
CA TYR A 336 -10.79 -2.76 -4.59
C TYR A 336 -10.11 -2.32 -3.31
N ALA A 337 -8.77 -2.15 -3.37
CA ALA A 337 -7.96 -1.70 -2.23
C ALA A 337 -8.17 -2.56 -0.98
N LEU A 338 -8.27 -3.87 -1.16
CA LEU A 338 -8.45 -4.82 -0.06
C LEU A 338 -7.14 -5.02 0.72
N GLY A 339 -5.99 -4.90 0.06
CA GLY A 339 -4.71 -5.40 0.53
C GLY A 339 -4.57 -6.92 0.38
N SER A 340 -3.43 -7.45 0.82
CA SER A 340 -3.13 -8.89 0.79
C SER A 340 -3.67 -9.59 2.03
N ILE A 341 -4.46 -10.65 1.85
CA ILE A 341 -5.00 -11.46 2.95
C ILE A 341 -3.96 -12.41 3.54
N GLU A 342 -2.87 -12.67 2.82
CA GLU A 342 -1.67 -13.33 3.31
C GLU A 342 -0.87 -12.38 4.20
N LEU A 343 -0.81 -11.09 3.89
CA LEU A 343 0.13 -10.19 4.57
C LEU A 343 -0.52 -9.30 5.63
N PHE A 344 -1.84 -9.13 5.64
CA PHE A 344 -2.51 -8.20 6.55
C PHE A 344 -3.78 -8.78 7.15
N PHE A 345 -3.93 -8.63 8.47
CA PHE A 345 -5.13 -9.08 9.17
C PHE A 345 -6.36 -8.23 8.84
N CYS A 346 -6.22 -6.91 8.61
CA CYS A 346 -7.38 -6.09 8.22
C CYS A 346 -7.99 -6.58 6.89
N SER A 347 -7.15 -6.95 5.92
CA SER A 347 -7.58 -7.50 4.64
C SER A 347 -8.39 -8.79 4.82
N GLN A 348 -7.98 -9.67 5.76
CA GLN A 348 -8.75 -10.87 6.10
C GLN A 348 -10.13 -10.52 6.65
N TYR A 349 -10.22 -9.58 7.59
CA TYR A 349 -11.50 -9.14 8.16
C TYR A 349 -12.43 -8.50 7.12
N GLN A 350 -11.86 -7.68 6.25
CA GLN A 350 -12.58 -7.02 5.16
C GLN A 350 -13.09 -8.00 4.12
N LEU A 351 -12.27 -8.98 3.71
CA LEU A 351 -12.72 -10.05 2.82
C LEU A 351 -13.80 -10.91 3.50
N ALA A 352 -13.63 -11.23 4.78
CA ALA A 352 -14.63 -11.98 5.54
C ALA A 352 -15.98 -11.25 5.53
N LEU A 353 -16.01 -9.94 5.75
CA LEU A 353 -17.23 -9.14 5.64
C LEU A 353 -17.88 -9.27 4.25
N VAL A 354 -17.11 -9.11 3.17
CA VAL A 354 -17.60 -9.24 1.79
C VAL A 354 -18.19 -10.63 1.54
N LEU A 355 -17.50 -11.69 1.97
CA LEU A 355 -17.96 -13.07 1.83
C LEU A 355 -19.26 -13.31 2.60
N LEU A 356 -19.37 -12.78 3.82
CA LEU A 356 -20.56 -12.87 4.65
C LEU A 356 -21.76 -12.13 4.06
N LEU A 357 -21.54 -10.94 3.50
CA LEU A 357 -22.57 -10.21 2.77
C LEU A 357 -23.13 -11.04 1.62
N ARG A 358 -22.27 -11.71 0.84
CA ARG A 358 -22.76 -12.63 -0.21
C ARG A 358 -23.51 -13.83 0.37
N GLN A 359 -23.03 -14.42 1.46
CA GLN A 359 -23.59 -15.66 2.02
C GLN A 359 -24.92 -15.46 2.75
N GLU A 360 -25.12 -14.32 3.41
CA GLU A 360 -26.22 -14.14 4.37
C GLU A 360 -27.17 -12.98 4.01
N MET A 361 -26.83 -12.12 3.04
CA MET A 361 -27.65 -10.95 2.68
C MET A 361 -28.28 -11.08 1.30
N ASP A 362 -29.32 -11.92 1.19
CA ASP A 362 -30.07 -12.14 -0.05
C ASP A 362 -30.63 -10.85 -0.66
N ILE A 363 -30.91 -9.82 0.15
CA ILE A 363 -31.37 -8.51 -0.32
C ILE A 363 -30.39 -7.84 -1.29
N LEU A 364 -29.09 -8.14 -1.19
CA LEU A 364 -28.05 -7.60 -2.06
C LEU A 364 -27.93 -8.36 -3.39
N LYS A 365 -28.50 -9.58 -3.48
CA LYS A 365 -28.50 -10.43 -4.69
C LYS A 365 -27.11 -10.63 -5.30
N ILE A 366 -26.06 -10.73 -4.48
CA ILE A 366 -24.67 -10.83 -4.94
C ILE A 366 -24.44 -12.20 -5.59
N GLU A 367 -24.08 -12.23 -6.87
CA GLU A 367 -23.71 -13.46 -7.58
C GLU A 367 -22.21 -13.70 -7.52
N GLU A 368 -21.46 -12.70 -7.95
CA GLU A 368 -20.02 -12.78 -8.15
C GLU A 368 -19.34 -11.67 -7.38
N ILE A 369 -18.31 -12.05 -6.64
CA ILE A 369 -17.37 -11.13 -6.01
C ILE A 369 -16.16 -11.05 -6.93
N GLN A 370 -15.86 -9.88 -7.47
CA GLN A 370 -14.67 -9.60 -8.27
C GLN A 370 -13.69 -8.81 -7.41
N VAL A 371 -12.47 -9.30 -7.26
CA VAL A 371 -11.44 -8.67 -6.40
C VAL A 371 -10.27 -8.26 -7.26
N PHE A 372 -9.81 -7.03 -7.10
CA PHE A 372 -8.52 -6.59 -7.61
C PHE A 372 -7.78 -5.79 -6.55
N ASP A 373 -6.53 -6.15 -6.32
CA ASP A 373 -5.59 -5.35 -5.56
C ASP A 373 -4.18 -5.51 -6.17
N PRO A 374 -3.43 -4.43 -6.42
CA PRO A 374 -2.06 -4.53 -6.93
C PRO A 374 -1.12 -5.31 -6.01
N VAL A 375 -1.43 -5.47 -4.71
CA VAL A 375 -0.61 -6.22 -3.76
C VAL A 375 -1.01 -7.70 -3.63
N THR A 376 -1.97 -8.17 -4.43
CA THR A 376 -2.46 -9.57 -4.37
C THR A 376 -1.33 -10.57 -4.64
N THR A 377 -1.05 -11.45 -3.70
CA THR A 377 -0.04 -12.52 -3.84
C THR A 377 -0.60 -13.77 -4.53
N PRO A 378 0.25 -14.73 -4.95
CA PRO A 378 -0.21 -16.02 -5.44
C PRO A 378 -1.04 -16.82 -4.42
N VAL A 379 -0.73 -16.68 -3.12
CA VAL A 379 -1.49 -17.30 -2.02
C VAL A 379 -2.87 -16.65 -1.92
N ASP A 380 -2.92 -15.31 -1.89
CA ASP A 380 -4.18 -14.53 -1.89
C ASP A 380 -5.10 -14.99 -3.00
N ALA A 381 -4.57 -14.99 -4.23
CA ALA A 381 -5.36 -15.29 -5.42
C ALA A 381 -5.94 -16.71 -5.39
N LYS A 382 -5.21 -17.69 -4.84
CA LYS A 382 -5.70 -19.07 -4.69
C LYS A 382 -6.73 -19.19 -3.59
N VAL A 383 -6.48 -18.60 -2.42
CA VAL A 383 -7.42 -18.62 -1.29
C VAL A 383 -8.72 -17.95 -1.69
N MET A 384 -8.67 -16.73 -2.24
CA MET A 384 -9.84 -15.99 -2.72
C MET A 384 -10.65 -16.78 -3.77
N ARG A 385 -9.99 -17.40 -4.76
CA ARG A 385 -10.67 -18.28 -5.73
C ARG A 385 -11.32 -19.48 -5.08
N SER A 386 -10.67 -20.09 -4.09
CA SER A 386 -11.22 -21.23 -3.35
C SER A 386 -12.43 -20.85 -2.48
N LEU A 387 -12.51 -19.59 -2.07
CA LEU A 387 -13.65 -19.00 -1.35
C LEU A 387 -14.75 -18.49 -2.32
N GLY A 388 -14.56 -18.68 -3.63
CA GLY A 388 -15.54 -18.35 -4.66
C GLY A 388 -15.51 -16.89 -5.11
N CYS A 389 -14.38 -16.19 -4.97
CA CYS A 389 -14.14 -14.89 -5.58
C CYS A 389 -13.48 -15.04 -6.95
N ASN A 390 -13.77 -14.13 -7.86
CA ASN A 390 -13.06 -13.96 -9.11
C ASN A 390 -11.96 -12.91 -8.95
N VAL A 391 -10.70 -13.34 -9.00
CA VAL A 391 -9.54 -12.45 -8.84
C VAL A 391 -9.14 -11.92 -10.22
N LEU A 392 -9.31 -10.61 -10.41
CA LEU A 392 -9.03 -9.93 -11.66
C LEU A 392 -7.50 -9.84 -11.87
N SER A 393 -7.04 -10.02 -13.10
CA SER A 393 -5.63 -9.87 -13.47
C SER A 393 -5.28 -8.45 -13.93
N VAL A 394 -6.28 -7.61 -14.16
CA VAL A 394 -6.14 -6.30 -14.79
C VAL A 394 -6.41 -5.19 -13.78
N ASN A 395 -5.47 -4.23 -13.69
CA ASN A 395 -5.69 -3.02 -12.92
C ASN A 395 -6.59 -2.05 -13.69
N GLU A 396 -7.79 -1.84 -13.17
CA GLU A 396 -8.75 -0.91 -13.77
C GLU A 396 -8.59 0.52 -13.25
N PHE A 397 -7.63 0.78 -12.35
CA PHE A 397 -7.39 2.08 -11.73
C PHE A 397 -8.65 2.71 -11.10
N PHE A 398 -9.52 1.86 -10.54
CA PHE A 398 -10.83 2.25 -9.98
C PHE A 398 -11.79 2.86 -11.02
N ARG A 399 -11.59 2.59 -12.32
CA ARG A 399 -12.40 3.12 -13.43
C ARG A 399 -13.42 2.11 -13.96
N ARG A 400 -13.95 1.22 -13.10
CA ARG A 400 -15.04 0.31 -13.50
C ARG A 400 -16.30 1.11 -13.80
N ARG A 401 -16.81 0.98 -15.02
CA ARG A 401 -18.09 1.58 -15.42
C ARG A 401 -19.27 0.74 -14.90
N ALA A 402 -20.21 1.37 -14.20
CA ALA A 402 -21.41 0.77 -13.64
C ALA A 402 -22.57 0.86 -14.65
N GLU A 403 -22.52 0.05 -15.71
CA GLU A 403 -23.58 -0.01 -16.74
C GLU A 403 -24.90 -0.59 -16.21
N LYS A 404 -24.82 -1.31 -15.10
CA LYS A 404 -25.93 -1.89 -14.32
C LYS A 404 -25.62 -1.70 -12.83
N PRO A 405 -26.61 -1.83 -11.93
CA PRO A 405 -26.38 -1.72 -10.49
C PRO A 405 -25.20 -2.58 -10.04
N THR A 406 -24.18 -1.93 -9.51
CA THR A 406 -22.90 -2.53 -9.14
C THR A 406 -22.53 -2.07 -7.75
N LEU A 407 -22.24 -3.04 -6.88
CA LEU A 407 -21.77 -2.79 -5.53
C LEU A 407 -20.24 -2.70 -5.55
N PHE A 408 -19.69 -1.65 -4.95
CA PHE A 408 -18.27 -1.44 -4.80
C PHE A 408 -17.90 -1.52 -3.32
N PHE A 409 -16.96 -2.39 -2.94
CA PHE A 409 -16.35 -2.39 -1.63
C PHE A 409 -15.05 -1.58 -1.68
N LEU A 410 -15.01 -0.50 -0.91
CA LEU A 410 -13.89 0.44 -0.84
C LEU A 410 -13.60 0.78 0.62
N PRO A 411 -12.89 -0.10 1.36
CA PRO A 411 -12.75 0.03 2.80
C PRO A 411 -11.77 1.15 3.21
N PHE A 412 -10.75 1.47 2.42
CA PHE A 412 -9.84 2.60 2.69
C PHE A 412 -9.47 3.33 1.41
N PRO A 413 -10.44 3.96 0.70
CA PRO A 413 -10.15 4.57 -0.57
C PRO A 413 -9.44 5.91 -0.36
N SER A 414 -8.44 6.20 -1.19
CA SER A 414 -7.96 7.58 -1.34
C SER A 414 -8.99 8.39 -2.14
N PHE A 415 -8.91 9.71 -2.06
CA PHE A 415 -9.77 10.58 -2.87
C PHE A 415 -9.57 10.38 -4.38
N HIS A 416 -8.38 9.94 -4.81
CA HIS A 416 -8.11 9.56 -6.20
C HIS A 416 -8.90 8.32 -6.64
N HIS A 417 -9.04 7.32 -5.76
CA HIS A 417 -9.75 6.08 -6.05
C HIS A 417 -11.24 6.36 -6.29
N VAL A 418 -11.88 7.08 -5.38
CA VAL A 418 -13.30 7.45 -5.52
C VAL A 418 -13.48 8.44 -6.68
N GLY A 419 -12.58 9.41 -6.83
CA GLY A 419 -12.62 10.37 -7.94
C GLY A 419 -12.58 9.70 -9.32
N ASN A 420 -11.71 8.70 -9.52
CA ASN A 420 -11.66 7.93 -10.77
C ASN A 420 -12.95 7.15 -11.04
N LEU A 421 -13.54 6.56 -9.98
CA LEU A 421 -14.80 5.81 -10.09
C LEU A 421 -15.96 6.74 -10.45
N LEU A 422 -16.01 7.93 -9.85
CA LEU A 422 -17.03 8.93 -10.16
C LEU A 422 -16.87 9.51 -11.57
N GLU A 423 -15.64 9.82 -11.98
CA GLU A 423 -15.32 10.36 -13.30
C GLU A 423 -15.82 9.45 -14.43
N VAL A 424 -15.47 8.16 -14.41
CA VAL A 424 -15.87 7.24 -15.49
C VAL A 424 -17.38 6.97 -15.51
N ASN A 425 -18.04 7.20 -14.38
CA ASN A 425 -19.47 7.04 -14.22
C ASN A 425 -20.23 8.37 -14.24
N TRP A 426 -19.63 9.48 -14.69
CA TRP A 426 -20.19 10.83 -14.61
C TRP A 426 -21.39 11.07 -15.55
N SER A 427 -22.50 10.41 -15.26
CA SER A 427 -23.77 10.43 -15.99
C SER A 427 -24.89 10.07 -15.01
N PRO A 428 -26.12 10.60 -15.15
CA PRO A 428 -27.18 10.31 -14.20
C PRO A 428 -27.51 8.81 -14.18
N LEU A 429 -27.51 8.17 -15.36
CA LEU A 429 -27.79 6.75 -15.51
C LEU A 429 -26.69 5.86 -14.90
N LEU A 430 -25.42 6.28 -14.98
CA LEU A 430 -24.31 5.47 -14.47
C LEU A 430 -24.08 5.69 -12.98
N LEU A 431 -24.16 6.93 -12.49
CA LEU A 431 -24.06 7.24 -11.06
C LEU A 431 -25.18 6.55 -10.26
N GLU A 432 -26.39 6.48 -10.81
CA GLU A 432 -27.51 5.78 -10.18
C GLU A 432 -27.23 4.28 -9.98
N ASN A 433 -26.36 3.68 -10.80
CA ASN A 433 -25.94 2.29 -10.68
C ASN A 433 -24.78 2.07 -9.69
N VAL A 434 -24.10 3.13 -9.24
CA VAL A 434 -22.98 3.02 -8.30
C VAL A 434 -23.52 2.93 -6.87
N ILE A 435 -23.22 1.81 -6.20
CA ILE A 435 -23.46 1.63 -4.77
C ILE A 435 -22.11 1.41 -4.12
N ILE A 436 -21.71 2.24 -3.15
CA ILE A 436 -20.43 2.06 -2.45
C ILE A 436 -20.73 1.60 -1.02
N LEU A 437 -20.08 0.52 -0.61
CA LEU A 437 -19.87 0.17 0.79
C LEU A 437 -18.40 0.47 1.11
N GLY A 438 -18.16 1.54 1.85
CA GLY A 438 -16.80 2.02 2.07
C GLY A 438 -16.73 3.10 3.13
N ASN A 439 -15.53 3.61 3.39
CA ASN A 439 -15.38 4.66 4.39
C ASN A 439 -16.12 5.93 3.99
N GLY A 440 -16.78 6.53 4.97
CA GLY A 440 -17.58 7.73 4.76
C GLY A 440 -16.79 8.90 4.19
N LEU A 441 -17.31 9.50 3.11
CA LEU A 441 -16.63 10.57 2.36
C LEU A 441 -16.77 11.95 3.02
N HIS A 442 -17.58 12.07 4.07
CA HIS A 442 -17.88 13.35 4.73
C HIS A 442 -16.65 14.02 5.38
N SER A 443 -15.59 13.27 5.70
CA SER A 443 -14.33 13.86 6.20
C SER A 443 -13.59 14.68 5.15
N TRP A 444 -13.83 14.42 3.86
CA TRP A 444 -13.21 15.16 2.76
C TRP A 444 -13.98 16.43 2.39
N ASP A 445 -15.17 16.63 2.98
CA ASP A 445 -16.04 17.77 2.71
C ASP A 445 -15.58 19.07 3.42
N HIS A 446 -14.64 18.98 4.36
CA HIS A 446 -14.22 20.08 5.26
C HIS A 446 -12.76 20.52 5.09
N THR A 447 -11.99 19.87 4.23
CA THR A 447 -10.56 20.17 4.06
C THR A 447 -10.40 21.45 3.25
N ASN A 448 -9.94 22.53 3.90
CA ASN A 448 -9.42 23.73 3.23
C ASN A 448 -8.06 23.37 2.62
N PHE A 449 -8.11 22.96 1.38
CA PHE A 449 -6.98 22.62 0.55
C PHE A 449 -6.21 23.90 0.16
N GLY A 450 -4.98 24.06 0.65
CA GLY A 450 -4.13 25.24 0.42
C GLY A 450 -3.66 25.39 -1.04
N GLU A 451 -3.10 26.55 -1.38
CA GLU A 451 -2.58 26.85 -2.73
C GLU A 451 -1.50 25.82 -3.17
N GLY A 452 -1.69 25.23 -4.37
CA GLY A 452 -0.84 24.17 -4.94
C GLY A 452 -1.59 23.06 -5.71
N ILE A 453 -2.91 23.18 -5.88
CA ILE A 453 -3.84 22.09 -6.23
C ILE A 453 -4.45 22.33 -7.61
N GLU A 454 -3.63 22.49 -8.64
CA GLU A 454 -4.16 22.54 -10.01
C GLU A 454 -4.31 21.13 -10.62
N SER A 455 -3.47 20.16 -10.23
CA SER A 455 -3.56 18.76 -10.71
C SER A 455 -4.44 17.84 -9.86
N MET A 456 -4.71 18.22 -8.59
CA MET A 456 -5.59 17.49 -7.67
C MET A 456 -7.05 17.96 -7.70
N ALA A 457 -7.32 19.14 -8.28
CA ALA A 457 -8.65 19.73 -8.32
C ALA A 457 -9.68 18.82 -9.02
N ASP A 458 -9.30 18.17 -10.12
CA ASP A 458 -10.24 17.43 -10.96
C ASP A 458 -10.88 16.23 -10.25
N ARG A 459 -10.13 15.48 -9.43
CA ARG A 459 -10.68 14.29 -8.73
C ARG A 459 -11.47 14.65 -7.49
N LEU A 460 -11.00 15.68 -6.77
CA LEU A 460 -11.72 16.25 -5.64
C LEU A 460 -13.00 16.96 -6.09
N TRP A 461 -13.02 17.51 -7.32
CA TRP A 461 -14.20 18.14 -7.91
C TRP A 461 -15.37 17.16 -7.98
N TYR A 462 -15.16 15.93 -8.46
CA TYR A 462 -16.23 14.92 -8.52
C TYR A 462 -16.80 14.58 -7.14
N LEU A 463 -15.93 14.47 -6.13
CA LEU A 463 -16.33 14.22 -4.74
C LEU A 463 -17.12 15.39 -4.15
N HIS A 464 -16.68 16.62 -4.40
CA HIS A 464 -17.35 17.82 -3.94
C HIS A 464 -18.71 18.01 -4.63
N LYS A 465 -18.78 17.81 -5.94
CA LYS A 465 -20.03 17.96 -6.71
C LYS A 465 -21.07 16.90 -6.35
N THR A 466 -20.64 15.67 -6.06
CA THR A 466 -21.57 14.63 -5.62
C THR A 466 -22.09 14.83 -4.21
N ARG A 467 -21.55 15.77 -3.42
CA ARG A 467 -21.97 15.99 -2.02
C ARG A 467 -23.47 16.22 -1.87
N SER A 468 -24.09 17.02 -2.75
CA SER A 468 -25.54 17.28 -2.73
C SER A 468 -26.38 16.13 -3.29
N TRP A 469 -25.76 15.23 -4.04
CA TRP A 469 -26.40 14.08 -4.70
C TRP A 469 -26.14 12.77 -3.97
N ARG A 470 -25.27 12.78 -2.96
CA ARG A 470 -24.84 11.62 -2.21
C ARG A 470 -25.72 11.46 -0.96
N THR A 471 -26.32 10.30 -0.83
CA THR A 471 -26.94 9.87 0.43
C THR A 471 -26.02 8.86 1.09
N GLU A 472 -25.76 9.03 2.38
CA GLU A 472 -24.86 8.19 3.16
C GLU A 472 -25.59 7.59 4.37
N TYR A 473 -25.43 6.27 4.57
CA TYR A 473 -25.95 5.54 5.72
C TYR A 473 -24.80 4.88 6.48
N PRO A 474 -24.23 5.54 7.51
CA PRO A 474 -23.20 4.95 8.36
C PRO A 474 -23.73 3.72 9.09
N ILE A 475 -22.93 2.65 9.18
CA ILE A 475 -23.36 1.37 9.78
C ILE A 475 -23.34 1.43 11.31
N ASP A 476 -22.19 1.78 11.88
CA ASP A 476 -22.01 1.97 13.31
C ASP A 476 -21.01 3.11 13.57
N GLN A 477 -21.54 4.27 13.96
CA GLN A 477 -20.74 5.46 14.23
C GLN A 477 -19.88 5.32 15.50
N ASN A 478 -20.18 4.34 16.34
CA ASN A 478 -19.45 4.07 17.58
C ASN A 478 -18.54 2.84 17.47
N ASN A 479 -18.42 2.23 16.27
CA ASN A 479 -17.57 1.06 16.08
C ASN A 479 -16.11 1.44 16.39
N ARG A 480 -15.51 0.70 17.32
CA ARG A 480 -14.12 0.88 17.73
C ARG A 480 -13.16 -0.05 17.01
N SER A 481 -13.67 -1.01 16.23
CA SER A 481 -12.85 -1.98 15.51
C SER A 481 -12.15 -1.33 14.33
N LYS A 482 -10.81 -1.36 14.32
CA LYS A 482 -9.97 -0.79 13.25
C LYS A 482 -10.31 -1.35 11.86
N SER A 483 -10.67 -2.63 11.79
CA SER A 483 -10.93 -3.33 10.52
C SER A 483 -12.16 -2.81 9.76
N PHE A 484 -13.10 -2.16 10.45
CA PHE A 484 -14.41 -1.72 9.92
C PHE A 484 -14.71 -0.26 10.27
N GLU A 485 -13.66 0.52 10.50
CA GLU A 485 -13.78 1.91 10.91
C GLU A 485 -14.55 2.72 9.84
N ARG A 486 -15.61 3.41 10.26
CA ARG A 486 -16.35 4.40 9.43
C ARG A 486 -16.97 3.87 8.14
N LEU A 487 -17.24 2.57 8.04
CA LEU A 487 -17.97 2.01 6.91
C LEU A 487 -19.41 2.56 6.82
N SER A 488 -19.79 2.97 5.61
CA SER A 488 -21.11 3.48 5.28
C SER A 488 -21.56 3.01 3.90
N TRP A 489 -22.89 2.92 3.74
CA TRP A 489 -23.51 2.76 2.43
C TRP A 489 -23.64 4.13 1.76
N GLN A 490 -23.24 4.23 0.51
CA GLN A 490 -23.28 5.48 -0.25
C GLN A 490 -23.98 5.27 -1.57
N PHE A 491 -24.84 6.24 -1.88
CA PHE A 491 -25.77 6.19 -2.99
C PHE A 491 -25.81 7.54 -3.67
N PHE A 492 -25.85 7.57 -4.99
CA PHE A 492 -25.90 8.79 -5.77
C PHE A 492 -27.27 8.97 -6.43
N HIS A 493 -27.84 10.15 -6.31
CA HIS A 493 -29.14 10.54 -6.86
C HIS A 493 -29.10 11.98 -7.37
N LEU A 494 -29.28 12.16 -8.68
CA LEU A 494 -29.47 13.48 -9.28
C LEU A 494 -30.95 13.87 -9.24
N LEU A 495 -31.25 15.07 -8.75
CA LEU A 495 -32.59 15.61 -8.70
C LEU A 495 -32.98 16.24 -10.06
N PRO A 496 -34.28 16.30 -10.38
CA PRO A 496 -34.75 17.00 -11.58
C PRO A 496 -34.38 18.50 -11.52
N GLY A 497 -33.48 18.93 -12.42
CA GLY A 497 -32.93 20.29 -12.46
C GLY A 497 -31.44 20.37 -12.13
N ASP A 498 -30.86 19.30 -11.60
CA ASP A 498 -29.41 19.16 -11.51
C ASP A 498 -28.86 18.92 -12.92
N ASP A 499 -28.04 19.85 -13.40
CA ASP A 499 -27.32 19.67 -14.67
C ASP A 499 -25.86 19.37 -14.35
N LEU A 500 -25.45 18.13 -14.68
CA LEU A 500 -24.06 17.66 -14.61
C LEU A 500 -23.08 18.60 -15.32
N ASN A 501 -23.57 19.40 -16.27
CA ASN A 501 -22.83 20.34 -17.08
C ASN A 501 -23.16 21.83 -16.80
N ALA A 502 -24.22 22.20 -16.06
CA ALA A 502 -24.60 23.64 -15.87
C ALA A 502 -23.65 24.40 -14.93
N GLN A 503 -22.65 23.74 -14.38
CA GLN A 503 -21.54 24.40 -13.69
C GLN A 503 -20.20 24.22 -14.41
N SER A 504 -20.22 23.82 -15.69
CA SER A 504 -19.04 23.80 -16.57
C SER A 504 -18.54 25.21 -16.95
N GLU A 505 -19.34 26.25 -16.73
CA GLU A 505 -18.86 27.66 -16.81
C GLU A 505 -17.98 28.06 -15.61
N GLU A 506 -17.94 27.24 -14.55
CA GLU A 506 -17.03 27.38 -13.41
C GLU A 506 -16.07 26.17 -13.33
N PHE A 507 -15.31 25.91 -14.41
CA PHE A 507 -13.89 25.67 -14.13
C PHE A 507 -13.38 27.00 -13.55
N PRO A 508 -12.76 27.05 -12.35
CA PRO A 508 -12.13 28.28 -11.95
C PRO A 508 -11.09 28.58 -13.04
N ALA A 509 -11.32 29.64 -13.81
CA ALA A 509 -10.21 30.28 -14.50
C ALA A 509 -9.14 30.51 -13.43
N PRO A 510 -7.84 30.23 -13.71
CA PRO A 510 -6.78 30.42 -12.72
C PRO A 510 -6.99 31.76 -12.07
N MET A 511 -7.15 31.72 -10.74
CA MET A 511 -7.60 32.85 -9.94
C MET A 511 -6.72 34.04 -10.29
N LYS A 512 -7.27 35.05 -10.99
CA LYS A 512 -6.53 36.28 -11.26
C LYS A 512 -6.33 36.98 -9.93
N ILE A 513 -5.15 36.81 -9.35
CA ILE A 513 -4.73 37.52 -8.16
C ILE A 513 -4.75 39.01 -8.49
N SER A 514 -5.67 39.72 -7.86
CA SER A 514 -5.67 41.18 -7.78
C SER A 514 -4.39 41.58 -7.05
N THR A 515 -3.46 42.23 -7.76
CA THR A 515 -2.17 42.72 -7.26
C THR A 515 -2.31 43.95 -6.37
N ASP A 516 -3.25 43.95 -5.44
CA ASP A 516 -3.42 45.02 -4.47
C ASP A 516 -3.78 44.44 -3.11
N GLN A 517 -2.76 44.01 -2.38
CA GLN A 517 -2.55 44.40 -0.99
C GLN A 517 -1.18 43.88 -0.50
N GLN A 518 -0.23 44.81 -0.49
CA GLN A 518 1.00 44.68 0.29
C GLN A 518 0.69 44.74 1.79
N GLN A 519 1.55 44.09 2.58
CA GLN A 519 1.77 44.20 4.02
C GLN A 519 1.07 43.17 4.94
N ALA A 520 1.65 41.97 5.00
CA ALA A 520 2.08 41.28 6.23
C ALA A 520 2.88 40.00 5.83
N SER A 521 3.85 39.56 6.62
CA SER A 521 4.68 38.39 6.26
C SER A 521 3.83 37.12 6.19
N PRO A 522 3.80 36.39 5.07
CA PRO A 522 2.94 35.22 4.88
C PRO A 522 3.23 34.08 5.87
N LEU A 523 4.47 33.98 6.37
CA LEU A 523 4.92 32.86 7.18
C LEU A 523 4.24 32.76 8.55
N GLU A 524 4.05 33.83 9.31
CA GLU A 524 3.42 33.73 10.64
C GLU A 524 1.89 33.51 10.56
N ASP A 525 1.22 34.03 9.53
CA ASP A 525 -0.21 33.86 9.33
C ASP A 525 -0.54 32.47 8.72
N ILE A 526 0.36 31.93 7.90
CA ILE A 526 0.31 30.54 7.41
C ILE A 526 0.66 29.57 8.55
N LEU A 527 1.69 29.82 9.35
CA LEU A 527 2.04 28.97 10.49
C LEU A 527 0.99 29.00 11.60
N SER A 528 0.26 30.11 11.79
CA SER A 528 -0.87 30.15 12.74
C SER A 528 -2.14 29.47 12.21
N LYS A 529 -2.33 29.42 10.88
CA LYS A 529 -3.43 28.68 10.22
C LYS A 529 -3.11 27.19 9.99
N LEU A 530 -1.83 26.82 9.88
CA LEU A 530 -1.34 25.44 9.85
C LEU A 530 -1.18 24.84 11.25
N ARG A 531 -1.14 25.68 12.30
CA ARG A 531 -1.46 25.26 13.67
C ARG A 531 -2.97 25.06 13.81
N VAL A 532 -3.57 24.24 12.95
CA VAL A 532 -4.70 23.44 13.40
C VAL A 532 -4.09 22.44 14.38
N PRO A 533 -4.52 22.39 15.64
CA PRO A 533 -4.05 21.36 16.55
C PRO A 533 -4.25 20.00 15.88
N LEU A 534 -3.19 19.21 15.76
CA LEU A 534 -3.26 17.75 15.73
C LEU A 534 -3.84 17.30 17.08
N ASP A 535 -5.10 17.63 17.29
CA ASP A 535 -5.86 17.30 18.47
C ASP A 535 -7.24 16.89 17.95
N TYR A 536 -7.23 15.83 17.14
CA TYR A 536 -8.41 14.98 16.96
C TYR A 536 -8.39 13.91 18.05
N SER A 537 -8.37 14.36 19.30
CA SER A 537 -8.80 13.57 20.43
C SER A 537 -10.33 13.68 20.54
N TYR A 538 -11.05 12.73 19.95
CA TYR A 538 -12.31 12.29 20.54
C TYR A 538 -12.09 10.90 21.12
N SER A 539 -11.86 10.92 22.42
CA SER A 539 -11.74 9.81 23.34
C SER A 539 -12.87 8.78 23.20
N SER A 540 -12.67 7.81 22.32
CA SER A 540 -12.84 6.40 22.69
C SER A 540 -11.67 6.03 23.62
N PRO A 541 -11.71 5.02 24.51
CA PRO A 541 -10.52 4.56 25.20
C PRO A 541 -9.63 3.86 24.17
N SER A 542 -9.01 4.66 23.30
CA SER A 542 -8.06 4.23 22.29
C SER A 542 -6.88 3.59 22.99
N LEU A 543 -6.39 2.50 22.40
CA LEU A 543 -5.11 1.94 22.80
C LEU A 543 -4.06 3.06 22.78
N PRO A 544 -3.29 3.20 23.86
CA PRO A 544 -2.36 4.32 24.03
C PRO A 544 -1.21 4.31 23.00
N ASP A 545 -0.72 5.49 22.65
CA ASP A 545 0.25 5.82 21.58
C ASP A 545 1.59 5.02 21.58
N PHE A 546 1.82 4.15 22.57
CA PHE A 546 3.05 3.36 22.72
C PHE A 546 2.96 1.94 22.13
N MET A 547 1.81 1.50 21.63
CA MET A 547 1.67 0.17 21.00
C MET A 547 1.71 0.29 19.46
N SER A 548 2.52 -0.55 18.81
CA SER A 548 2.52 -0.61 17.35
C SER A 548 1.20 -1.17 16.83
N THR A 549 0.36 -0.32 16.25
CA THR A 549 -0.86 -0.65 15.47
C THR A 549 -0.62 -1.39 14.14
N ASP A 550 0.53 -2.03 13.97
CA ASP A 550 0.86 -2.78 12.74
C ASP A 550 0.01 -4.06 12.66
N ASP A 551 -0.88 -4.13 11.68
CA ASP A 551 -1.72 -5.30 11.43
C ASP A 551 -1.07 -6.27 10.43
N SER A 552 0.22 -6.08 10.14
CA SER A 552 0.99 -7.01 9.32
C SER A 552 1.01 -8.41 9.93
N ARG A 553 0.64 -9.38 9.09
CA ARG A 553 0.87 -10.80 9.34
C ARG A 553 2.36 -11.08 9.24
N GLY A 554 3.04 -10.56 8.21
CA GLY A 554 4.39 -10.97 7.82
C GLY A 554 4.41 -12.30 7.03
N GLN A 555 5.56 -12.66 6.44
CA GLN A 555 5.72 -13.90 5.65
C GLN A 555 5.69 -15.17 6.51
N SER A 556 5.27 -16.29 5.92
CA SER A 556 5.17 -17.59 6.59
C SER A 556 6.49 -18.07 7.20
N CYS A 557 7.59 -17.96 6.44
CA CYS A 557 8.93 -18.40 6.86
C CYS A 557 9.38 -17.72 8.17
N ASN A 558 9.10 -16.41 8.30
CA ASN A 558 9.41 -15.61 9.48
C ASN A 558 8.59 -15.99 10.72
N LYS A 559 7.48 -16.71 10.55
CA LYS A 559 6.59 -17.16 11.64
C LYS A 559 6.86 -18.59 12.09
N LYS A 560 7.61 -19.38 11.31
CA LYS A 560 7.98 -20.76 11.64
C LYS A 560 9.28 -20.84 12.44
N THR A 561 10.05 -19.74 12.49
CA THR A 561 11.33 -19.67 13.20
C THR A 561 11.39 -18.50 14.15
N TRP A 562 12.02 -18.69 15.31
CA TRP A 562 12.26 -17.60 16.24
C TRP A 562 13.18 -16.54 15.62
N ILE A 563 12.72 -15.29 15.60
CA ILE A 563 13.50 -14.14 15.10
C ILE A 563 14.16 -13.41 16.27
N ARG A 564 15.42 -13.02 16.10
CA ARG A 564 16.15 -12.25 17.11
C ARG A 564 15.56 -10.83 17.26
N PRO A 565 15.18 -10.37 18.47
CA PRO A 565 14.76 -8.99 18.68
C PRO A 565 15.96 -8.03 18.65
N LEU A 566 15.70 -6.73 18.43
CA LEU A 566 16.72 -5.69 18.47
C LEU A 566 17.44 -5.65 19.85
N PRO A 567 18.67 -5.09 19.92
CA PRO A 567 19.29 -4.78 21.21
C PRO A 567 18.34 -4.02 22.13
N ASP A 568 18.37 -4.37 23.41
CA ASP A 568 17.46 -3.84 24.45
C ASP A 568 15.97 -4.16 24.26
N TRP A 569 15.57 -5.09 23.39
CA TRP A 569 14.20 -5.59 23.36
C TRP A 569 14.08 -6.95 24.05
N LEU A 570 13.04 -7.12 24.85
CA LEU A 570 12.65 -8.41 25.40
C LEU A 570 11.54 -9.02 24.55
N LYS A 571 11.57 -10.34 24.39
CA LYS A 571 10.56 -11.10 23.65
C LYS A 571 9.82 -12.05 24.58
N LEU A 572 8.52 -11.84 24.72
CA LEU A 572 7.57 -12.67 25.45
C LEU A 572 6.87 -13.61 24.48
N ASN A 573 7.14 -14.91 24.60
CA ASN A 573 6.35 -15.96 23.97
C ASN A 573 5.37 -16.52 24.99
N PHE A 574 4.08 -16.60 24.66
CA PHE A 574 3.03 -17.12 25.55
C PHE A 574 2.17 -18.17 24.84
N ASP A 575 1.64 -19.12 25.60
CA ASP A 575 0.74 -20.17 25.10
C ASP A 575 -0.17 -20.72 26.21
N GLY A 576 -1.09 -21.60 25.82
CA GLY A 576 -2.14 -22.18 26.63
C GLY A 576 -2.61 -23.50 26.03
N CYS A 577 -2.92 -24.48 26.88
CA CYS A 577 -3.31 -25.81 26.46
C CYS A 577 -4.43 -26.38 27.32
N SER A 578 -5.22 -27.29 26.73
CA SER A 578 -6.10 -28.17 27.47
C SER A 578 -5.33 -29.40 27.97
N GLY A 579 -5.52 -29.76 29.23
CA GLY A 579 -4.90 -30.93 29.86
C GLY A 579 -5.93 -31.91 30.40
N VAL A 580 -5.50 -33.13 30.75
CA VAL A 580 -6.39 -34.22 31.18
C VAL A 580 -7.10 -33.93 32.52
N HIS A 581 -6.48 -33.14 33.38
CA HIS A 581 -6.96 -32.85 34.74
C HIS A 581 -7.20 -31.36 35.01
N ALA A 582 -6.46 -30.49 34.32
CA ALA A 582 -6.58 -29.05 34.38
C ALA A 582 -6.08 -28.46 33.06
N ASN A 583 -6.50 -27.24 32.75
CA ASN A 583 -5.91 -26.47 31.66
C ASN A 583 -4.63 -25.80 32.16
N GLY A 584 -3.74 -25.44 31.26
CA GLY A 584 -2.45 -24.85 31.60
C GLY A 584 -2.13 -23.66 30.74
N TYR A 585 -1.45 -22.68 31.32
CA TYR A 585 -0.88 -21.55 30.60
C TYR A 585 0.59 -21.41 30.93
N GLY A 586 1.36 -20.79 30.05
CA GLY A 586 2.78 -20.59 30.27
C GLY A 586 3.45 -19.76 29.20
N GLY A 587 4.73 -19.46 29.43
CA GLY A 587 5.51 -18.66 28.51
C GLY A 587 6.94 -18.42 28.96
N THR A 588 7.67 -17.69 28.12
CA THR A 588 9.09 -17.37 28.32
C THR A 588 9.39 -15.94 27.88
N LEU A 589 10.26 -15.26 28.63
CA LEU A 589 10.85 -13.96 28.28
C LEU A 589 12.31 -14.15 27.90
N CYS A 590 12.69 -13.76 26.69
CA CYS A 590 14.06 -13.88 26.17
C CYS A 590 14.64 -12.52 25.77
N ASN A 591 15.97 -12.38 25.81
CA ASN A 591 16.68 -11.20 25.30
C ASN A 591 17.13 -11.38 23.83
N ASN A 592 17.84 -10.38 23.28
CA ASN A 592 18.41 -10.43 21.93
C ASN A 592 19.45 -11.54 21.70
N ALA A 593 20.09 -12.06 22.75
CA ALA A 593 21.00 -13.19 22.65
C ALA A 593 20.25 -14.53 22.55
N GLY A 594 18.92 -14.52 22.70
CA GLY A 594 18.09 -15.72 22.77
C GLY A 594 18.14 -16.40 24.15
N GLU A 595 18.75 -15.75 25.15
CA GLU A 595 18.81 -16.25 26.52
C GLU A 595 17.44 -16.04 27.18
N THR A 596 16.88 -17.12 27.73
CA THR A 596 15.66 -17.04 28.52
C THR A 596 15.98 -16.42 29.88
N LEU A 597 15.38 -15.27 30.15
CA LEU A 597 15.52 -14.54 31.41
C LEU A 597 14.52 -15.04 32.44
N VAL A 598 13.28 -15.27 31.99
CA VAL A 598 12.18 -15.76 32.83
C VAL A 598 11.42 -16.84 32.07
N SER A 599 11.03 -17.90 32.76
CA SER A 599 9.99 -18.82 32.32
C SER A 599 8.89 -18.84 33.37
N TYR A 600 7.65 -19.05 32.96
CA TYR A 600 6.53 -19.14 33.87
C TYR A 600 5.49 -20.15 33.38
N ALA A 601 4.76 -20.74 34.32
CA ALA A 601 3.68 -21.67 34.04
C ALA A 601 2.69 -21.68 35.20
N GLY A 602 1.42 -21.92 34.91
CA GLY A 602 0.41 -22.09 35.96
C GLY A 602 -0.81 -22.88 35.50
N PRO A 603 -1.56 -23.46 36.46
CA PRO A 603 -2.81 -24.13 36.15
C PRO A 603 -3.93 -23.11 35.96
N MET A 604 -4.85 -23.41 35.04
CA MET A 604 -6.14 -22.75 34.91
C MET A 604 -7.22 -23.78 35.25
N LYS A 605 -8.09 -23.43 36.22
CA LYS A 605 -9.21 -24.30 36.59
C LYS A 605 -10.08 -24.55 35.35
N ALA A 606 -10.48 -25.81 35.13
CA ALA A 606 -11.51 -26.13 34.15
C ALA A 606 -12.78 -25.38 34.53
N ALA A 607 -13.41 -24.70 33.57
CA ALA A 607 -14.73 -24.13 33.83
C ALA A 607 -15.80 -25.22 33.79
N ASP A 608 -17.05 -24.81 33.99
CA ASP A 608 -18.18 -25.72 34.05
C ASP A 608 -18.32 -26.51 32.72
N PRO A 609 -18.26 -27.86 32.74
CA PRO A 609 -18.28 -28.68 31.53
C PRO A 609 -19.55 -28.54 30.69
N ASP A 610 -20.62 -27.97 31.25
CA ASP A 610 -21.89 -27.76 30.56
C ASP A 610 -21.96 -26.45 29.76
N ASP A 611 -20.97 -25.55 29.86
CA ASP A 611 -21.03 -24.17 29.30
C ASP A 611 -19.87 -23.82 28.34
N GLU A 612 -18.90 -24.72 28.13
CA GLU A 612 -17.68 -24.41 27.35
C GLU A 612 -17.38 -25.41 26.22
N THR A 613 -16.93 -24.85 25.09
CA THR A 613 -16.32 -25.62 24.00
C THR A 613 -14.81 -25.65 24.22
N ASP A 614 -14.17 -26.79 23.96
CA ASP A 614 -12.73 -27.01 24.19
C ASP A 614 -11.86 -25.87 23.61
N ASP A 615 -12.19 -25.37 22.41
CA ASP A 615 -11.44 -24.29 21.74
C ASP A 615 -11.43 -22.98 22.53
N MET A 616 -12.55 -22.66 23.18
CA MET A 616 -12.70 -21.42 23.93
C MET A 616 -11.94 -21.44 25.25
N VAL A 617 -11.82 -22.62 25.84
CA VAL A 617 -11.02 -22.85 27.05
C VAL A 617 -9.53 -22.67 26.73
N VAL A 618 -9.08 -23.21 25.59
CA VAL A 618 -7.69 -23.05 25.15
C VAL A 618 -7.36 -21.59 24.86
N ILE A 619 -8.26 -20.85 24.20
CA ILE A 619 -8.07 -19.41 23.98
C ILE A 619 -7.98 -18.66 25.31
N MET A 620 -8.82 -18.97 26.31
CA MET A 620 -8.74 -18.35 27.63
C MET A 620 -7.40 -18.66 28.32
N ALA A 621 -6.93 -19.91 28.23
CA ALA A 621 -5.62 -20.27 28.76
C ALA A 621 -4.48 -19.47 28.09
N GLN A 622 -4.58 -19.17 26.80
CA GLN A 622 -3.61 -18.32 26.10
C GLN A 622 -3.67 -16.85 26.56
N VAL A 623 -4.87 -16.29 26.76
CA VAL A 623 -5.03 -14.94 27.33
C VAL A 623 -4.45 -14.87 28.75
N GLU A 624 -4.63 -15.92 29.55
CA GLU A 624 -4.01 -16.05 30.88
C GLU A 624 -2.48 -16.17 30.81
N GLY A 625 -1.97 -16.91 29.83
CA GLY A 625 -0.55 -17.00 29.51
C GLY A 625 0.02 -15.61 29.23
N LEU A 626 -0.62 -14.83 28.35
CA LEU A 626 -0.23 -13.46 28.06
C LEU A 626 -0.27 -12.58 29.32
N ARG A 627 -1.35 -12.66 30.10
CA ARG A 627 -1.52 -11.86 31.33
C ARG A 627 -0.38 -12.07 32.31
N HIS A 628 -0.03 -13.32 32.60
CA HIS A 628 1.05 -13.62 33.54
C HIS A 628 2.42 -13.28 32.94
N GLY A 629 2.61 -13.43 31.63
CA GLY A 629 3.82 -13.02 30.93
C GLY A 629 4.09 -11.52 31.04
N VAL A 630 3.06 -10.69 30.86
CA VAL A 630 3.18 -9.23 31.03
C VAL A 630 3.47 -8.86 32.49
N LYS A 631 2.91 -9.58 33.47
CA LYS A 631 3.27 -9.40 34.89
C LYS A 631 4.75 -9.70 35.13
N CYS A 632 5.24 -10.84 34.63
CA CYS A 632 6.66 -11.22 34.72
C CYS A 632 7.57 -10.17 34.05
N PHE A 633 7.16 -9.62 32.90
CA PHE A 633 7.92 -8.58 32.21
C PHE A 633 8.06 -7.31 33.06
N LYS A 634 6.99 -6.88 33.74
CA LYS A 634 7.04 -5.67 34.58
C LYS A 634 7.99 -5.79 35.77
N GLU A 635 8.18 -7.00 36.29
CA GLU A 635 9.17 -7.27 37.35
C GLU A 635 10.61 -7.08 36.88
N LEU A 636 10.88 -7.14 35.57
CA LEU A 636 12.19 -6.88 35.00
C LEU A 636 12.50 -5.38 34.84
N HIS A 637 11.55 -4.50 35.15
CA HIS A 637 11.69 -3.04 34.99
C HIS A 637 12.16 -2.62 33.60
N HIS A 638 11.66 -3.31 32.57
CA HIS A 638 11.99 -3.08 31.17
C HIS A 638 10.87 -2.31 30.46
N HIS A 639 11.18 -1.61 29.36
CA HIS A 639 10.23 -0.74 28.65
C HIS A 639 10.01 -1.09 27.18
N GLN A 640 10.81 -1.98 26.61
CA GLN A 640 10.71 -2.46 25.22
C GLN A 640 10.31 -3.94 25.21
N LEU A 641 9.19 -4.29 24.54
CA LEU A 641 8.61 -5.64 24.56
C LEU A 641 8.06 -6.08 23.21
N ILE A 642 8.46 -7.26 22.74
CA ILE A 642 7.80 -8.00 21.67
C ILE A 642 6.96 -9.10 22.30
N MET A 643 5.67 -9.19 21.97
CA MET A 643 4.76 -10.24 22.42
C MET A 643 4.40 -11.14 21.24
N GLU A 644 4.62 -12.43 21.40
CA GLU A 644 4.37 -13.46 20.39
C GLU A 644 3.49 -14.57 20.95
N GLY A 645 2.48 -14.97 20.18
CA GLY A 645 1.57 -16.05 20.53
C GLY A 645 0.98 -16.75 19.31
N SER A 646 0.41 -17.93 19.55
CA SER A 646 -0.10 -18.82 18.51
C SER A 646 -1.64 -18.74 18.34
N ALA A 647 -2.38 -18.16 19.29
CA ALA A 647 -3.80 -17.86 19.10
C ALA A 647 -4.02 -16.59 18.29
N LEU A 648 -4.47 -16.79 17.06
CA LEU A 648 -4.84 -15.74 16.12
C LEU A 648 -5.80 -14.70 16.73
N SER A 649 -6.86 -15.15 17.41
CA SER A 649 -7.85 -14.26 18.05
C SER A 649 -7.22 -13.36 19.12
N VAL A 650 -6.34 -13.90 19.97
CA VAL A 650 -5.68 -13.14 21.03
C VAL A 650 -4.78 -12.06 20.44
N ILE A 651 -4.01 -12.40 19.41
CA ILE A 651 -3.17 -11.43 18.70
C ILE A 651 -4.01 -10.31 18.10
N ARG A 652 -5.13 -10.65 17.45
CA ARG A 652 -6.03 -9.66 16.82
C ARG A 652 -6.72 -8.74 17.81
N TRP A 653 -7.08 -9.22 19.00
CA TRP A 653 -7.62 -8.38 20.08
C TRP A 653 -6.57 -7.41 20.62
N MET A 654 -5.34 -7.87 20.79
CA MET A 654 -4.23 -7.03 21.23
C MET A 654 -3.83 -5.96 20.20
N LEU A 655 -4.14 -6.17 18.92
CA LEU A 655 -3.95 -5.23 17.82
C LEU A 655 -5.16 -4.30 17.56
N ASP A 656 -6.22 -4.37 18.37
CA ASP A 656 -7.47 -3.61 18.22
C ASP A 656 -8.21 -3.82 16.89
N LEU A 657 -7.98 -4.97 16.24
CA LEU A 657 -8.60 -5.24 14.94
C LEU A 657 -10.09 -5.53 15.09
N ILE A 658 -10.46 -6.12 16.22
CA ILE A 658 -11.82 -6.42 16.62
C ILE A 658 -11.94 -6.39 18.14
N ILE A 659 -13.10 -5.99 18.64
CA ILE A 659 -13.38 -5.97 20.08
C ILE A 659 -13.45 -7.43 20.60
N PRO A 660 -12.73 -7.77 21.69
CA PRO A 660 -12.81 -9.10 22.28
C PRO A 660 -14.23 -9.38 22.83
N PRO A 661 -14.71 -10.64 22.76
CA PRO A 661 -15.95 -11.03 23.42
C PRO A 661 -15.95 -10.71 24.92
N GLU A 662 -17.12 -10.41 25.49
CA GLU A 662 -17.29 -9.90 26.88
C GLU A 662 -16.48 -10.68 27.92
N ARG A 663 -16.50 -12.01 27.84
CA ARG A 663 -15.77 -12.89 28.79
C ARG A 663 -14.24 -12.72 28.76
N PHE A 664 -13.66 -12.24 27.66
CA PHE A 664 -12.23 -11.98 27.52
C PHE A 664 -11.89 -10.51 27.75
N ALA A 665 -12.86 -9.62 27.58
CA ALA A 665 -12.66 -8.18 27.59
C ALA A 665 -12.02 -7.67 28.89
N GLU A 666 -12.39 -8.24 30.05
CA GLU A 666 -11.80 -7.87 31.33
C GLU A 666 -10.31 -8.22 31.39
N VAL A 667 -9.95 -9.46 31.03
CA VAL A 667 -8.57 -9.96 31.11
C VAL A 667 -7.68 -9.25 30.08
N VAL A 668 -8.15 -9.09 28.84
CA VAL A 668 -7.46 -8.35 27.78
C VAL A 668 -7.29 -6.88 28.20
N GLY A 669 -8.32 -6.27 28.79
CA GLY A 669 -8.26 -4.91 29.33
C GLY A 669 -7.23 -4.75 30.45
N GLU A 670 -7.09 -5.74 31.34
CA GLU A 670 -6.04 -5.79 32.36
C GLU A 670 -4.65 -5.82 31.73
N VAL A 671 -4.45 -6.63 30.68
CA VAL A 671 -3.19 -6.71 29.93
C VAL A 671 -2.84 -5.36 29.30
N ILE A 672 -3.75 -4.76 28.55
CA ILE A 672 -3.56 -3.45 27.90
C ILE A 672 -3.22 -2.37 28.94
N ASN A 673 -3.93 -2.34 30.06
CA ASN A 673 -3.64 -1.40 31.14
C ASN A 673 -2.25 -1.63 31.76
N ASN A 674 -1.80 -2.87 31.85
CA ASN A 674 -0.47 -3.19 32.38
C ASN A 674 0.67 -2.78 31.45
N LEU A 675 0.41 -2.71 30.14
CA LEU A 675 1.36 -2.26 29.12
C LEU A 675 1.52 -0.73 29.08
N ARG A 676 0.78 0.05 29.88
CA ARG A 676 0.91 1.52 29.95
C ARG A 676 2.36 1.99 30.14
N GLY A 677 2.89 2.70 29.15
CA GLY A 677 4.26 3.22 29.14
C GLY A 677 5.34 2.22 28.70
N VAL A 678 4.94 1.09 28.10
CA VAL A 678 5.82 0.09 27.50
C VAL A 678 5.73 0.22 25.99
N ASN A 679 6.84 0.47 25.30
CA ASN A 679 6.86 0.37 23.84
C ASN A 679 6.75 -1.11 23.46
N CYS A 680 5.66 -1.49 22.80
CA CYS A 680 5.43 -2.90 22.49
C CYS A 680 4.98 -3.18 21.05
N VAL A 681 5.39 -4.36 20.60
CA VAL A 681 5.04 -4.96 19.31
C VAL A 681 4.33 -6.27 19.61
N VAL A 682 3.19 -6.50 18.97
CA VAL A 682 2.45 -7.77 19.05
C VAL A 682 2.62 -8.47 17.71
N SER A 683 2.95 -9.76 17.73
CA SER A 683 3.14 -10.55 16.51
C SER A 683 2.55 -11.95 16.64
N TYR A 684 1.98 -12.43 15.55
CA TYR A 684 1.51 -13.80 15.43
C TYR A 684 2.65 -14.72 14.99
N VAL A 685 2.82 -15.84 15.66
CA VAL A 685 3.75 -16.90 15.26
C VAL A 685 3.03 -18.24 15.16
N TYR A 686 3.51 -19.12 14.28
CA TYR A 686 2.90 -20.44 14.20
C TYR A 686 3.28 -21.32 15.39
N PRO A 687 2.47 -22.35 15.71
CA PRO A 687 2.74 -23.24 16.85
C PRO A 687 4.15 -23.83 16.85
N GLU A 688 4.74 -24.10 15.68
CA GLU A 688 6.10 -24.64 15.54
C GLU A 688 7.19 -23.68 16.02
N ALA A 689 6.97 -22.36 15.92
CA ALA A 689 7.88 -21.35 16.46
C ALA A 689 7.65 -21.08 17.96
N ASN A 690 6.48 -21.47 18.49
CA ASN A 690 6.07 -21.16 19.86
C ASN A 690 6.23 -22.34 20.85
N ILE A 691 6.96 -23.40 20.46
CA ILE A 691 7.07 -24.67 21.20
C ILE A 691 7.48 -24.46 22.67
N LYS A 692 8.42 -23.55 22.96
CA LYS A 692 8.87 -23.30 24.34
C LYS A 692 7.72 -22.82 25.23
N ALA A 693 6.88 -21.91 24.74
CA ALA A 693 5.74 -21.42 25.50
C ALA A 693 4.66 -22.50 25.65
N PHE A 694 4.45 -23.31 24.61
CA PHE A 694 3.56 -24.47 24.67
C PHE A 694 4.00 -25.53 25.70
N ASP A 695 5.29 -25.84 25.77
CA ASP A 695 5.83 -26.76 26.80
C ASP A 695 5.63 -26.20 28.21
N MET A 696 5.79 -24.89 28.40
CA MET A 696 5.48 -24.24 29.68
C MET A 696 3.98 -24.31 30.00
N ALA A 697 3.10 -24.15 29.02
CA ALA A 697 1.65 -24.32 29.22
C ALA A 697 1.29 -25.76 29.65
N ARG A 698 1.90 -26.77 29.01
CA ARG A 698 1.73 -28.18 29.40
C ARG A 698 2.25 -28.46 30.80
N LEU A 699 3.38 -27.86 31.17
CA LEU A 699 3.86 -27.92 32.54
C LEU A 699 2.84 -27.28 33.49
N GLY A 700 2.30 -26.11 33.14
CA GLY A 700 1.26 -25.40 33.88
C GLY A 700 0.05 -26.27 34.22
N ALA A 701 -0.43 -27.07 33.26
CA ALA A 701 -1.55 -27.99 33.45
C ALA A 701 -1.27 -29.09 34.51
N SER A 702 -0.01 -29.36 34.83
CA SER A 702 0.42 -30.34 35.83
C SER A 702 0.80 -29.74 37.19
N LEU A 703 0.89 -28.41 37.28
CA LEU A 703 1.30 -27.73 38.49
C LEU A 703 0.12 -27.48 39.44
N PRO A 704 0.34 -27.49 40.76
CA PRO A 704 -0.69 -27.14 41.73
C PRO A 704 -0.97 -25.63 41.81
N GLU A 705 0.04 -24.80 41.50
CA GLU A 705 -0.04 -23.35 41.50
C GLU A 705 0.88 -22.72 40.43
N PHE A 706 0.73 -21.41 40.22
CA PHE A 706 1.61 -20.62 39.37
C PHE A 706 3.07 -20.69 39.84
N ARG A 707 3.99 -20.83 38.89
CA ARG A 707 5.44 -20.82 39.13
C ARG A 707 6.14 -19.93 38.12
N MET A 708 7.16 -19.23 38.61
CA MET A 708 8.08 -18.42 37.82
C MET A 708 9.52 -18.83 38.14
N TRP A 709 10.33 -18.96 37.10
CA TRP A 709 11.76 -19.27 37.18
C TRP A 709 12.54 -18.10 36.59
N ASN A 710 13.31 -17.40 37.43
CA ASN A 710 14.24 -16.36 37.00
C ASN A 710 15.62 -17.00 36.81
N LEU A 711 16.23 -16.84 35.63
CA LEU A 711 17.50 -17.47 35.30
C LEU A 711 18.72 -16.54 35.48
N ARG A 712 18.50 -15.26 35.80
CA ARG A 712 19.58 -14.31 36.16
C ARG A 712 19.88 -14.26 37.65
N LEU A 713 18.96 -14.74 38.49
CA LEU A 713 19.12 -14.89 39.93
C LEU A 713 18.77 -16.34 40.24
N GLY A 714 19.73 -17.15 40.70
CA GLY A 714 19.51 -18.56 41.01
C GLY A 714 18.59 -18.82 42.22
N GLU A 715 17.45 -18.14 42.32
CA GLU A 715 16.47 -18.25 43.40
C GLU A 715 15.06 -18.46 42.83
N GLN A 716 14.44 -19.57 43.23
CA GLN A 716 12.99 -19.76 43.12
C GLN A 716 12.29 -18.73 44.02
N LEU A 717 11.51 -17.83 43.43
CA LEU A 717 10.55 -17.04 44.19
C LEU A 717 9.33 -17.93 44.49
N ASN A 718 9.32 -18.54 45.67
CA ASN A 718 8.10 -19.13 46.23
C ASN A 718 7.16 -17.98 46.61
N SER A 719 5.93 -18.02 46.10
CA SER A 719 4.82 -17.18 46.52
C SER A 719 4.60 -17.33 48.03
N SER A 720 4.98 -16.32 48.81
CA SER A 720 4.56 -16.22 50.21
C SER A 720 3.20 -15.54 50.26
N ASP A 721 2.16 -16.35 50.51
CA ASP A 721 0.93 -15.92 51.16
C ASP A 721 1.29 -15.14 52.44
N GLY A 722 1.05 -13.84 52.40
CA GLY A 722 1.06 -12.97 53.56
C GLY A 722 -0.34 -12.91 54.17
N THR A 723 -0.75 -13.95 54.90
CA THR A 723 -1.85 -13.81 55.86
C THR A 723 -1.46 -12.78 56.93
N ARG A 724 -2.13 -11.63 56.89
CA ARG A 724 -2.76 -11.02 58.07
C ARG A 724 -4.02 -10.27 57.70
#